data_AF-A0A2H5WSN9-F1
#
_entry.id   AF-A0A2H5WSN9-F1
#
_cell.length_a   1.000
_cell.length_b   1.000
_cell.length_c   1.000
_cell.angle_alpha   90.00
_cell.angle_beta   90.00
_cell.angle_gamma   90.00
#
_symmetry.space_group_name_H-M   'P 1'
#
loop_
_entity.id
_entity.type
_entity.pdbx_description
1 polymer ?
#
loop_
_entity_poly.entity_id
_entity_poly.type
_entity_poly.pdbx_seq_one_letter_code
_entity_poly.pdbx_strand_id
1 'polypeptide(L)'
;MEKRDSERLWRSLNERENAPQWKEQLQREFAPEAAPHSDLVSRRQFLKLMGASMALAGLSACGYKPQGPIIARAKIPEEAPGESLYYATAVTLGGYAKGVLARVYEGRPIKLEGNDLHPASLGSTDAFTQAEILNLYDPDRSQNLLKFGQIQTWQAFTGELMQQLAIQQAKKGSGIRLLTEVVTSPSLAAQIQAFLKAYPQAKWYQWEAINSDNIYEGTRLAFGEWLNPIYRVQQAKVILALDSDFLYMGPAAVRYAREFADGRRVRESQRDMNRLYVAEPMPTVTGFTADHRLPIHSSRIGLLAAAIAQVVGAPLQVSAQGALTPEERKWAEAVARDLMAHRGESLVIVGEAQPPAVHAIAHAINAALGNLGKTVVFTAPPEAKPTLCTEDIRTLAREIEQGQVEVLIMLGTNPAYDAPAELNFAELIPKVPFSVHLSRYTDETSALCVWHVPESHPFETWGDARAFDGTVTIQQPLIFPLYPSTRSALELMAQINGQGGKQAFDLVQGYWKTAQLAPTAQFDAFWRKSVHDGIIPRTALPIKAVSLRPNLTIELPLVEERGLEIRFAPDPTMYDGRFANNTWLQELPKPVSRICWDNVAFMSLKTAQQLGVVGTEKVALVHDSAPLVQIRVNGRTLIAAAYPIPGHVDNAITLHLGYGRTRAGSNGSGTGFNTYTLRTSDAMWFTHGAEAVTTGQRYTIARTEEHHLIEHGELDSMHHRPIMLIGTLQEFQEDPHLKKHRHGEGEELPSMYKGFRYDRYQNPDNYRYAWAMVIDPTVCTGCSACVTACQAENNIPVVGKREVVRQREMFWLRIDRYFKGPVENPRTYQLPVPCMQCENAPCELVCPVAATVHSEEGLNQMVYNRCVGTRYCSNNCPYKVRRFNFYRYTYYKQPVLHLLQNPDVTVRGRGVMEKCTYCVQRINRARIQAKKENRRIRDGEIIPACQQACPTKAIVFGDMNDPDSEVSRLRREPHLFSMLAELNTKPRTTYLAKIENPNPELSAEAHDAGSH
;
A
#
# COMPACT_ATOMS: atom_id res chain seq x y z
N MET A 1 22.45 -31.70 -10.34
CA MET A 1 21.59 -31.08 -9.31
C MET A 1 21.48 -29.57 -9.50
N GLU A 2 22.56 -28.86 -9.84
CA GLU A 2 22.55 -27.39 -10.03
C GLU A 2 21.55 -26.87 -11.10
N LYS A 3 21.40 -27.53 -12.26
CA LYS A 3 20.37 -27.15 -13.27
C LYS A 3 18.92 -27.37 -12.81
N ARG A 4 18.66 -28.24 -11.82
CA ARG A 4 17.31 -28.52 -11.31
C ARG A 4 16.80 -27.43 -10.35
N ASP A 5 17.71 -26.74 -9.67
CA ASP A 5 17.38 -25.71 -8.68
C ASP A 5 17.19 -24.32 -9.30
N SER A 6 17.74 -24.07 -10.49
CA SER A 6 17.66 -22.77 -11.16
C SER A 6 16.29 -22.45 -11.77
N GLU A 7 15.50 -23.47 -12.14
CA GLU A 7 14.21 -23.28 -12.82
C GLU A 7 12.98 -23.39 -11.89
N ARG A 8 13.13 -23.99 -10.70
CA ARG A 8 12.02 -24.20 -9.76
C ARG A 8 11.56 -22.89 -9.11
N LEU A 9 10.25 -22.66 -9.11
CA LEU A 9 9.63 -21.63 -8.28
C LEU A 9 9.58 -22.07 -6.81
N TRP A 10 9.94 -21.16 -5.90
CA TRP A 10 9.87 -21.38 -4.46
C TRP A 10 9.30 -20.15 -3.75
N ARG A 11 8.49 -20.32 -2.70
CA ARG A 11 7.86 -19.23 -1.96
C ARG A 11 8.71 -18.75 -0.80
N SER A 12 9.39 -19.69 -0.13
CA SER A 12 10.17 -19.47 1.09
C SER A 12 11.49 -20.22 1.13
N LEU A 13 12.38 -19.78 2.03
CA LEU A 13 13.64 -20.48 2.30
C LEU A 13 13.41 -21.91 2.81
N ASN A 14 12.35 -22.14 3.60
CA ASN A 14 12.02 -23.49 4.09
C ASN A 14 11.59 -24.42 2.95
N GLU A 15 10.86 -23.90 1.96
CA GLU A 15 10.47 -24.64 0.75
C GLU A 15 11.69 -24.98 -0.11
N ARG A 16 12.56 -23.99 -0.37
CA ARG A 16 13.77 -24.19 -1.17
C ARG A 16 14.68 -25.28 -0.59
N GLU A 17 14.94 -25.19 0.71
CA GLU A 17 15.80 -26.14 1.44
C GLU A 17 15.11 -27.48 1.74
N ASN A 18 13.86 -27.67 1.30
CA ASN A 18 13.05 -28.85 1.57
C ASN A 18 13.02 -29.22 3.07
N ALA A 19 12.90 -28.21 3.93
CA ALA A 19 13.00 -28.37 5.38
C ALA A 19 11.99 -29.41 5.91
N PRO A 20 12.35 -30.27 6.88
CA PRO A 20 11.46 -31.33 7.37
C PRO A 20 10.09 -30.82 7.84
N GLN A 21 10.07 -29.65 8.49
CA GLN A 21 8.85 -29.01 8.98
C GLN A 21 7.92 -28.57 7.83
N TRP A 22 8.48 -28.09 6.71
CA TRP A 22 7.73 -27.74 5.51
C TRP A 22 7.14 -28.98 4.84
N LYS A 23 7.93 -30.06 4.72
CA LYS A 23 7.42 -31.35 4.21
C LYS A 23 6.28 -31.89 5.05
N GLU A 24 6.40 -31.81 6.37
CA GLU A 24 5.33 -32.22 7.29
C GLU A 24 4.07 -31.37 7.11
N GLN A 25 4.20 -30.05 6.92
CA GLN A 25 3.08 -29.17 6.67
C GLN A 25 2.39 -29.44 5.33
N LEU A 26 3.15 -29.77 4.27
CA LEU A 26 2.57 -30.19 2.98
C LEU A 26 1.84 -31.53 3.06
N GLN A 27 2.40 -32.51 3.78
CA GLN A 27 1.81 -33.83 3.94
C GLN A 27 0.61 -33.86 4.90
N ARG A 28 0.50 -32.84 5.75
CA ARG A 28 -0.63 -32.67 6.67
C ARG A 28 -1.87 -32.20 5.91
N GLU A 29 -2.81 -33.13 5.70
CA GLU A 29 -4.15 -32.85 5.17
C GLU A 29 -4.96 -31.87 6.08
N PHE A 30 -4.56 -31.77 7.36
CA PHE A 30 -5.14 -30.87 8.37
C PHE A 30 -4.02 -30.14 9.13
N ALA A 31 -4.15 -28.82 9.33
CA ALA A 31 -3.27 -28.09 10.25
C ALA A 31 -3.25 -28.79 11.64
N PRO A 32 -2.14 -28.80 12.39
CA PRO A 32 -2.03 -29.54 13.66
C PRO A 32 -3.09 -29.13 14.71
N GLU A 33 -3.63 -27.92 14.64
CA GLU A 33 -4.73 -27.43 15.49
C GLU A 33 -6.14 -27.67 14.91
N ALA A 34 -6.24 -28.21 13.69
CA ALA A 34 -7.50 -28.67 13.09
C ALA A 34 -7.85 -30.10 13.50
N ALA A 35 -6.94 -30.80 14.20
CA ALA A 35 -7.29 -31.98 14.97
C ALA A 35 -8.37 -31.58 16.00
N PRO A 36 -9.56 -32.19 15.97
CA PRO A 36 -10.50 -32.02 17.07
C PRO A 36 -9.77 -32.44 18.36
N HIS A 37 -10.00 -31.71 19.45
CA HIS A 37 -9.66 -32.19 20.79
C HIS A 37 -10.04 -33.67 20.86
N SER A 38 -9.04 -34.52 21.10
CA SER A 38 -9.20 -35.96 21.14
C SER A 38 -10.16 -36.34 22.27
N ASP A 39 -10.97 -37.34 21.94
CA ASP A 39 -11.83 -38.16 22.79
C ASP A 39 -13.10 -37.51 23.35
N LEU A 40 -14.25 -37.95 22.80
CA LEU A 40 -15.39 -38.46 23.58
C LEU A 40 -16.64 -38.82 22.73
N VAL A 41 -16.69 -38.57 21.41
CA VAL A 41 -17.94 -38.80 20.65
C VAL A 41 -17.71 -39.39 19.25
N SER A 42 -18.24 -40.59 19.00
CA SER A 42 -18.22 -41.21 17.67
C SER A 42 -19.00 -40.39 16.63
N ARG A 43 -18.63 -40.42 15.34
CA ARG A 43 -19.31 -39.69 14.24
C ARG A 43 -20.83 -39.88 14.25
N ARG A 44 -21.31 -41.09 14.56
CA ARG A 44 -22.74 -41.42 14.65
C ARG A 44 -23.41 -40.75 15.84
N GLN A 45 -22.71 -40.63 16.95
CA GLN A 45 -23.18 -40.05 18.20
C GLN A 45 -23.13 -38.51 18.14
N PHE A 46 -22.16 -37.94 17.41
CA PHE A 46 -22.14 -36.53 17.04
C PHE A 46 -23.33 -36.16 16.14
N LEU A 47 -23.62 -36.96 15.11
CA LEU A 47 -24.79 -36.74 14.26
C LEU A 47 -26.12 -36.90 15.02
N LYS A 48 -26.21 -37.82 15.99
CA LYS A 48 -27.38 -37.95 16.88
C LYS A 48 -27.53 -36.74 17.80
N LEU A 49 -26.43 -36.28 18.42
CA LEU A 49 -26.41 -35.08 19.27
C LEU A 49 -26.73 -33.82 18.48
N MET A 50 -26.21 -33.68 17.26
CA MET A 50 -26.53 -32.59 16.32
C MET A 50 -27.98 -32.65 15.85
N GLY A 51 -28.51 -33.84 15.53
CA GLY A 51 -29.93 -34.01 15.20
C GLY A 51 -30.84 -33.61 16.37
N ALA A 52 -30.49 -34.03 17.59
CA ALA A 52 -31.22 -33.68 18.81
C ALA A 52 -31.11 -32.18 19.15
N SER A 53 -29.94 -31.57 18.97
CA SER A 53 -29.73 -30.14 19.22
C SER A 53 -30.32 -29.26 18.10
N MET A 54 -30.42 -29.74 16.85
CA MET A 54 -31.21 -29.08 15.80
C MET A 54 -32.72 -29.18 16.08
N ALA A 55 -33.20 -30.29 16.64
CA ALA A 55 -34.59 -30.40 17.09
C ALA A 55 -34.90 -29.45 18.27
N LEU A 56 -33.97 -29.31 19.21
CA LEU A 56 -34.07 -28.35 20.34
C LEU A 56 -33.89 -26.89 19.90
N ALA A 57 -33.00 -26.62 18.93
CA ALA A 57 -32.83 -25.30 18.33
C ALA A 57 -34.02 -24.91 17.45
N GLY A 58 -34.70 -25.89 16.83
CA GLY A 58 -35.97 -25.69 16.12
C GLY A 58 -37.07 -25.08 16.99
N LEU A 59 -37.04 -25.31 18.31
CA LEU A 59 -37.97 -24.69 19.27
C LEU A 59 -37.62 -23.22 19.60
N SER A 60 -36.40 -22.76 19.31
CA SER A 60 -35.96 -21.37 19.48
C SER A 60 -35.81 -20.59 18.16
N ALA A 61 -35.84 -21.28 17.02
CA ALA A 61 -35.72 -20.69 15.69
C ALA A 61 -36.96 -19.90 15.22
N CYS A 62 -38.10 -20.04 15.90
CA CYS A 62 -39.32 -19.26 15.60
C CYS A 62 -39.33 -17.85 16.24
N GLY A 63 -38.21 -17.39 16.81
CA GLY A 63 -38.11 -16.12 17.52
C GLY A 63 -37.22 -15.08 16.86
N TYR A 64 -37.37 -14.77 15.57
CA TYR A 64 -36.81 -13.53 15.04
C TYR A 64 -37.65 -12.35 15.57
N LYS A 65 -37.20 -11.73 16.66
CA LYS A 65 -37.71 -10.43 17.08
C LYS A 65 -36.97 -9.34 16.30
N PRO A 66 -37.64 -8.42 15.61
CA PRO A 66 -37.00 -7.24 15.06
C PRO A 66 -36.21 -6.54 16.16
N GLN A 67 -34.92 -6.27 15.93
CA GLN A 67 -34.11 -5.49 16.87
C GLN A 67 -34.45 -4.01 16.71
N GLY A 68 -35.53 -3.58 17.37
CA GLY A 68 -35.92 -2.18 17.48
C GLY A 68 -36.75 -1.63 16.32
N PRO A 69 -37.27 -0.39 16.47
CA PRO A 69 -38.08 0.29 15.46
C PRO A 69 -37.25 0.69 14.24
N ILE A 70 -37.85 0.66 13.05
CA ILE A 70 -37.31 1.33 11.87
C ILE A 70 -37.52 2.83 12.06
N ILE A 71 -36.42 3.58 12.15
CA ILE A 71 -36.46 5.03 12.35
C ILE A 71 -36.44 5.70 10.98
N ALA A 72 -37.55 6.31 10.58
CA ALA A 72 -37.60 7.17 9.41
C ALA A 72 -36.98 8.53 9.72
N ARG A 73 -36.36 9.16 8.71
CA ARG A 73 -35.83 10.53 8.84
C ARG A 73 -36.99 11.50 9.02
N ALA A 74 -36.87 12.43 9.97
CA ALA A 74 -37.85 13.51 10.16
C ALA A 74 -37.97 14.42 8.91
N LYS A 75 -36.88 14.56 8.16
CA LYS A 75 -36.85 15.19 6.84
C LYS A 75 -36.22 14.21 5.85
N ILE A 76 -37.03 13.68 4.95
CA ILE A 76 -36.54 12.83 3.86
C ILE A 76 -35.85 13.78 2.87
N PRO A 77 -34.53 13.63 2.63
CA PRO A 77 -33.86 14.42 1.60
C PRO A 77 -34.38 13.99 0.21
N GLU A 78 -34.03 14.70 -0.86
CA GLU A 78 -34.55 14.35 -2.20
C GLU A 78 -34.12 12.95 -2.67
N GLU A 79 -33.12 12.35 -2.04
CA GLU A 79 -32.59 11.04 -2.44
C GLU A 79 -33.35 9.86 -1.83
N ALA A 80 -33.50 8.78 -2.62
CA ALA A 80 -34.20 7.58 -2.21
C ALA A 80 -33.39 6.76 -1.17
N PRO A 81 -34.01 6.27 -0.08
CA PRO A 81 -33.39 5.31 0.83
C PRO A 81 -32.93 4.04 0.11
N GLY A 82 -31.81 3.46 0.54
CA GLY A 82 -31.26 2.24 -0.06
C GLY A 82 -30.35 2.44 -1.28
N GLU A 83 -30.22 3.66 -1.80
CA GLU A 83 -29.28 3.97 -2.88
C GLU A 83 -27.98 4.58 -2.34
N SER A 84 -26.85 4.19 -2.96
CA SER A 84 -25.55 4.78 -2.63
C SER A 84 -25.28 5.99 -3.52
N LEU A 85 -24.79 7.07 -2.92
CA LEU A 85 -24.28 8.24 -3.62
C LEU A 85 -22.75 8.17 -3.69
N TYR A 86 -22.17 8.88 -4.66
CA TYR A 86 -20.73 9.05 -4.76
C TYR A 86 -20.39 10.53 -4.62
N TYR A 87 -19.44 10.83 -3.73
CA TYR A 87 -18.96 12.19 -3.48
C TYR A 87 -17.46 12.25 -3.78
N ALA A 88 -17.02 13.30 -4.47
CA ALA A 88 -15.61 13.53 -4.71
C ALA A 88 -14.97 14.20 -3.48
N THR A 89 -13.85 13.67 -3.01
CA THR A 89 -13.09 14.21 -1.88
C THR A 89 -11.61 13.88 -2.00
N ALA A 90 -10.80 14.20 -0.99
CA ALA A 90 -9.37 13.96 -0.97
C ALA A 90 -8.96 13.09 0.22
N VAL A 91 -7.93 12.28 0.02
CA VAL A 91 -7.11 11.68 1.08
C VAL A 91 -5.72 12.28 0.98
N THR A 92 -5.13 12.70 2.10
CA THR A 92 -3.76 13.22 2.16
C THR A 92 -2.80 12.20 2.76
N LEU A 93 -1.59 12.11 2.19
CA LEU A 93 -0.48 11.35 2.75
C LEU A 93 0.81 12.15 2.54
N GLY A 94 1.56 12.41 3.62
CA GLY A 94 2.73 13.30 3.57
C GLY A 94 2.36 14.74 3.16
N GLY A 95 1.13 15.18 3.43
CA GLY A 95 0.59 16.47 2.98
C GLY A 95 0.02 16.49 1.56
N TYR A 96 0.24 15.47 0.72
CA TYR A 96 -0.17 15.46 -0.69
C TYR A 96 -1.53 14.80 -0.90
N ALA A 97 -2.39 15.42 -1.72
CA ALA A 97 -3.73 14.93 -2.01
C ALA A 97 -3.77 13.83 -3.08
N LYS A 98 -4.56 12.80 -2.80
CA LYS A 98 -5.11 11.84 -3.77
C LYS A 98 -6.63 12.03 -3.83
N GLY A 99 -7.15 12.44 -4.98
CA GLY A 99 -8.58 12.57 -5.20
C GLY A 99 -9.27 11.20 -5.28
N VAL A 100 -10.36 11.06 -4.53
CA VAL A 100 -11.15 9.82 -4.40
C VAL A 100 -12.63 10.09 -4.58
N LEU A 101 -13.37 9.07 -4.98
CA LEU A 101 -14.82 9.01 -4.95
C LEU A 101 -15.25 8.13 -3.78
N ALA A 102 -15.94 8.71 -2.81
CA ALA A 102 -16.44 7.98 -1.67
C ALA A 102 -17.88 7.52 -1.91
N ARG A 103 -18.13 6.22 -1.81
CA ARG A 103 -19.48 5.66 -1.77
C ARG A 103 -20.08 5.94 -0.39
N VAL A 104 -21.13 6.75 -0.37
CA VAL A 104 -21.88 7.13 0.82
C VAL A 104 -23.25 6.47 0.78
N TYR A 105 -23.56 5.68 1.78
CA TYR A 105 -24.87 5.04 1.93
C TYR A 105 -25.62 5.74 3.05
N GLU A 106 -26.73 6.40 2.74
CA GLU A 106 -27.56 7.11 3.73
C GLU A 106 -26.75 8.05 4.65
N GLY A 107 -25.81 8.81 4.09
CA GLY A 107 -25.01 9.81 4.82
C GLY A 107 -23.83 9.25 5.61
N ARG A 108 -23.48 7.96 5.46
CA ARG A 108 -22.22 7.40 5.97
C ARG A 108 -21.33 6.89 4.82
N PRO A 109 -20.06 7.32 4.73
CA PRO A 109 -19.13 6.73 3.77
C PRO A 109 -18.80 5.29 4.14
N ILE A 110 -18.73 4.39 3.15
CA ILE A 110 -18.49 2.95 3.39
C ILE A 110 -17.41 2.35 2.49
N LYS A 111 -17.04 3.03 1.40
CA LYS A 111 -15.99 2.57 0.48
C LYS A 111 -15.39 3.76 -0.26
N LEU A 112 -14.09 3.74 -0.45
CA LEU A 112 -13.36 4.73 -1.25
C LEU A 112 -12.94 4.11 -2.58
N GLU A 113 -13.06 4.86 -3.67
CA GLU A 113 -12.59 4.52 -5.01
C GLU A 113 -11.75 5.67 -5.55
N GLY A 114 -10.91 5.44 -6.56
CA GLY A 114 -10.14 6.53 -7.15
C GLY A 114 -11.03 7.47 -7.96
N ASN A 115 -10.73 8.76 -7.94
CA ASN A 115 -11.33 9.72 -8.88
C ASN A 115 -10.58 9.64 -10.22
N ASP A 116 -11.29 9.37 -11.30
CA ASP A 116 -10.75 9.27 -12.66
C ASP A 116 -10.31 10.62 -13.23
N LEU A 117 -10.89 11.73 -12.75
CA LEU A 117 -10.49 13.08 -13.12
C LEU A 117 -9.24 13.58 -12.40
N HIS A 118 -8.81 12.91 -11.31
CA HIS A 118 -7.71 13.37 -10.49
C HIS A 118 -6.35 12.83 -10.96
N PRO A 119 -5.31 13.68 -11.13
CA PRO A 119 -4.07 13.31 -11.79
C PRO A 119 -3.25 12.24 -11.04
N ALA A 120 -3.38 12.14 -9.71
CA ALA A 120 -2.64 11.17 -8.91
C ALA A 120 -3.29 9.78 -8.84
N SER A 121 -4.61 9.67 -8.97
CA SER A 121 -5.36 8.42 -8.70
C SER A 121 -5.84 7.75 -9.98
N LEU A 122 -6.23 8.52 -11.01
CA LEU A 122 -6.67 8.00 -12.32
C LEU A 122 -7.69 6.84 -12.19
N GLY A 123 -8.63 6.97 -11.25
CA GLY A 123 -9.69 5.98 -11.01
C GLY A 123 -9.30 4.81 -10.09
N SER A 124 -8.06 4.77 -9.58
CA SER A 124 -7.54 3.73 -8.68
C SER A 124 -7.02 4.29 -7.35
N THR A 125 -6.67 3.40 -6.41
CA THR A 125 -6.25 3.76 -5.05
C THR A 125 -5.08 2.91 -4.60
N ASP A 126 -4.47 3.24 -3.46
CA ASP A 126 -3.55 2.36 -2.75
C ASP A 126 -4.17 1.80 -1.46
N ALA A 127 -3.41 0.98 -0.73
CA ALA A 127 -3.85 0.36 0.52
C ALA A 127 -4.15 1.41 1.61
N PHE A 128 -3.32 2.45 1.74
CA PHE A 128 -3.51 3.54 2.72
C PHE A 128 -4.81 4.30 2.48
N THR A 129 -5.06 4.66 1.22
CA THR A 129 -6.27 5.34 0.76
C THR A 129 -7.50 4.51 1.08
N GLN A 130 -7.50 3.20 0.80
CA GLN A 130 -8.62 2.32 1.16
C GLN A 130 -8.83 2.25 2.68
N ALA A 131 -7.77 2.29 3.47
CA ALA A 131 -7.80 2.13 4.90
C ALA A 131 -8.26 3.37 5.69
N GLU A 132 -8.24 4.57 5.09
CA GLU A 132 -8.72 5.79 5.76
C GLU A 132 -10.19 5.73 6.17
N ILE A 133 -11.01 4.91 5.49
CA ILE A 133 -12.39 4.72 5.92
C ILE A 133 -12.50 4.02 7.29
N LEU A 134 -11.56 3.13 7.61
CA LEU A 134 -11.50 2.50 8.92
C LEU A 134 -10.97 3.50 9.96
N ASN A 135 -10.01 4.37 9.62
CA ASN A 135 -9.54 5.42 10.52
C ASN A 135 -10.69 6.36 10.92
N LEU A 136 -11.59 6.73 10.00
CA LEU A 136 -12.79 7.52 10.32
C LEU A 136 -13.61 6.88 11.45
N TYR A 137 -13.79 5.56 11.39
CA TYR A 137 -14.60 4.79 12.34
C TYR A 137 -13.80 4.12 13.45
N ASP A 138 -12.52 4.47 13.61
CA ASP A 138 -11.67 3.91 14.66
C ASP A 138 -12.19 4.39 16.03
N PRO A 139 -12.57 3.45 16.93
CA PRO A 139 -13.11 3.81 18.23
C PRO A 139 -12.11 4.50 19.17
N ASP A 140 -10.80 4.36 18.91
CA ASP A 140 -9.74 4.98 19.72
C ASP A 140 -9.43 6.43 19.29
N ARG A 141 -10.10 6.94 18.25
CA ARG A 141 -10.03 8.36 17.90
C ARG A 141 -10.34 9.23 19.11
N SER A 142 -9.62 10.33 19.22
CA SER A 142 -9.79 11.26 20.32
C SER A 142 -11.17 11.93 20.25
N GLN A 143 -11.94 11.80 21.33
CA GLN A 143 -13.33 12.25 21.40
C GLN A 143 -13.50 13.53 22.23
N ASN A 144 -12.52 13.83 23.07
CA ASN A 144 -12.60 14.87 24.08
C ASN A 144 -11.34 15.74 24.05
N LEU A 145 -11.53 17.02 24.33
CA LEU A 145 -10.45 17.95 24.56
C LEU A 145 -9.87 17.70 25.95
N LEU A 146 -8.53 17.65 26.06
CA LEU A 146 -7.84 17.31 27.29
C LEU A 146 -6.87 18.41 27.72
N LYS A 147 -6.77 18.64 29.03
CA LYS A 147 -5.68 19.40 29.66
C LYS A 147 -4.98 18.53 30.68
N PHE A 148 -3.68 18.29 30.54
CA PHE A 148 -2.93 17.35 31.39
C PHE A 148 -3.65 15.99 31.53
N GLY A 149 -4.23 15.50 30.43
CA GLY A 149 -5.00 14.25 30.39
C GLY A 149 -6.42 14.30 30.97
N GLN A 150 -6.85 15.42 31.54
CA GLN A 150 -8.21 15.59 32.09
C GLN A 150 -9.15 16.23 31.08
N ILE A 151 -10.40 15.76 31.00
CA ILE A 151 -11.42 16.30 30.08
C ILE A 151 -11.70 17.77 30.40
N GLN A 152 -11.72 18.60 29.37
CA GLN A 152 -11.99 20.04 29.46
C GLN A 152 -12.91 20.52 28.34
N THR A 153 -13.41 21.75 28.47
CA THR A 153 -14.29 22.37 27.49
C THR A 153 -13.53 23.19 26.45
N TRP A 154 -14.13 23.36 25.26
CA TRP A 154 -13.61 24.26 24.24
C TRP A 154 -13.47 25.71 24.75
N GLN A 155 -14.41 26.16 25.58
CA GLN A 155 -14.36 27.51 26.15
C GLN A 155 -13.16 27.69 27.10
N ALA A 156 -12.85 26.70 27.95
CA ALA A 156 -11.68 26.75 28.82
C ALA A 156 -10.38 26.82 28.01
N PHE A 157 -10.26 25.99 26.98
CA PHE A 157 -9.11 26.00 26.06
C PHE A 157 -8.94 27.35 25.37
N THR A 158 -10.00 27.84 24.70
CA THR A 158 -9.92 29.12 23.97
C THR A 158 -9.66 30.30 24.89
N GLY A 159 -10.21 30.32 26.12
CA GLY A 159 -9.91 31.37 27.09
C GLY A 159 -8.43 31.44 27.44
N GLU A 160 -7.81 30.29 27.74
CA GLU A 160 -6.38 30.22 28.05
C GLU A 160 -5.49 30.51 26.84
N LEU A 161 -5.84 29.96 25.67
CA LEU A 161 -5.14 30.22 24.41
C LEU A 161 -5.11 31.73 24.10
N MET A 162 -6.27 32.40 24.18
CA MET A 162 -6.34 33.83 23.90
C MET A 162 -5.57 34.67 24.93
N GLN A 163 -5.50 34.25 26.19
CA GLN A 163 -4.67 34.89 27.19
C GLN A 163 -3.18 34.79 26.83
N GLN A 164 -2.71 33.61 26.42
CA GLN A 164 -1.32 33.42 26.00
C GLN A 164 -0.99 34.22 24.73
N LEU A 165 -1.89 34.23 23.75
CA LEU A 165 -1.73 35.02 22.53
C LEU A 165 -1.70 36.53 22.83
N ALA A 166 -2.53 37.03 23.77
CA ALA A 166 -2.49 38.42 24.20
C ALA A 166 -1.14 38.80 24.86
N ILE A 167 -0.55 37.91 25.67
CA ILE A 167 0.80 38.10 26.24
C ILE A 167 1.83 38.19 25.11
N GLN A 168 1.73 37.32 24.10
CA GLN A 168 2.64 37.30 22.96
C GLN A 168 2.48 38.49 22.02
N GLN A 169 1.31 39.13 21.98
CA GLN A 169 1.08 40.33 21.17
C GLN A 169 2.07 41.45 21.56
N ALA A 170 2.34 41.63 22.85
CA ALA A 170 3.32 42.59 23.35
C ALA A 170 4.75 42.26 22.92
N LYS A 171 5.06 40.97 22.73
CA LYS A 171 6.35 40.44 22.27
C LYS A 171 6.40 40.25 20.74
N LYS A 172 5.39 40.71 19.99
CA LYS A 172 5.26 40.47 18.54
C LYS A 172 5.32 38.99 18.14
N GLY A 173 5.00 38.07 19.06
CA GLY A 173 5.04 36.62 18.85
C GLY A 173 6.41 35.95 18.99
N SER A 174 7.42 36.61 19.56
CA SER A 174 8.78 36.07 19.65
C SER A 174 8.88 34.71 20.35
N GLY A 175 7.95 34.41 21.27
CA GLY A 175 7.89 33.15 22.00
C GLY A 175 6.98 32.08 21.38
N ILE A 176 6.37 32.36 20.22
CA ILE A 176 5.41 31.45 19.56
C ILE A 176 6.13 30.62 18.50
N ARG A 177 5.94 29.30 18.55
CA ARG A 177 6.31 28.36 17.48
C ARG A 177 5.11 27.54 17.04
N LEU A 178 4.91 27.46 15.73
CA LEU A 178 3.93 26.61 15.08
C LEU A 178 4.67 25.46 14.39
N LEU A 179 4.39 24.23 14.76
CA LEU A 179 4.89 23.02 14.10
C LEU A 179 3.72 22.35 13.39
N THR A 180 3.87 22.04 12.11
CA THR A 180 2.85 21.34 11.33
C THR A 180 3.44 20.17 10.56
N GLU A 181 2.59 19.27 10.09
CA GLU A 181 2.95 18.42 8.95
C GLU A 181 3.26 19.30 7.73
N VAL A 182 3.73 18.69 6.63
CA VAL A 182 3.87 19.39 5.36
C VAL A 182 2.51 19.91 4.88
N VAL A 183 2.40 21.23 4.72
CA VAL A 183 1.14 21.88 4.29
C VAL A 183 1.16 22.15 2.79
N THR A 184 0.33 21.41 2.04
CA THR A 184 0.05 21.72 0.63
C THR A 184 -1.30 22.42 0.43
N SER A 185 -2.13 22.48 1.48
CA SER A 185 -3.44 23.15 1.50
C SER A 185 -3.30 24.66 1.29
N PRO A 186 -3.84 25.22 0.19
CA PRO A 186 -3.79 26.67 -0.02
C PRO A 186 -4.61 27.44 1.02
N SER A 187 -5.78 26.94 1.43
CA SER A 187 -6.63 27.62 2.41
C SER A 187 -6.02 27.60 3.82
N LEU A 188 -5.43 26.48 4.26
CA LEU A 188 -4.75 26.39 5.55
C LEU A 188 -3.49 27.27 5.56
N ALA A 189 -2.71 27.23 4.48
CA ALA A 189 -1.56 28.10 4.33
C ALA A 189 -1.94 29.58 4.44
N ALA A 190 -3.06 30.00 3.83
CA ALA A 190 -3.54 31.37 3.95
C ALA A 190 -3.88 31.75 5.41
N GLN A 191 -4.45 30.83 6.19
CA GLN A 191 -4.71 31.05 7.61
C GLN A 191 -3.40 31.15 8.43
N ILE A 192 -2.42 30.30 8.14
CA ILE A 192 -1.10 30.36 8.78
C ILE A 192 -0.37 31.67 8.43
N GLN A 193 -0.45 32.12 7.18
CA GLN A 193 0.14 33.39 6.77
C GLN A 193 -0.54 34.59 7.43
N ALA A 194 -1.87 34.56 7.59
CA ALA A 194 -2.59 35.58 8.35
C ALA A 194 -2.14 35.63 9.81
N PHE A 195 -1.88 34.47 10.42
CA PHE A 195 -1.33 34.35 11.77
C PHE A 195 0.08 34.94 11.88
N LEU A 196 0.99 34.57 10.98
CA LEU A 196 2.36 35.10 10.95
C LEU A 196 2.40 36.61 10.70
N LYS A 197 1.42 37.16 9.97
CA LYS A 197 1.26 38.61 9.81
C LYS A 197 0.85 39.30 11.11
N ALA A 198 -0.02 38.68 11.91
CA ALA A 198 -0.43 39.21 13.22
C ALA A 198 0.69 39.10 14.27
N TYR A 199 1.55 38.08 14.15
CA TYR A 199 2.69 37.80 15.03
C TYR A 199 4.00 37.70 14.24
N PRO A 200 4.61 38.82 13.83
CA PRO A 200 5.73 38.83 12.88
C PRO A 200 7.01 38.11 13.34
N GLN A 201 7.18 37.87 14.65
CA GLN A 201 8.32 37.12 15.19
C GLN A 201 7.98 35.66 15.53
N ALA A 202 6.73 35.23 15.32
CA ALA A 202 6.39 33.81 15.39
C ALA A 202 7.06 33.07 14.24
N LYS A 203 7.44 31.80 14.46
CA LYS A 203 8.05 30.96 13.43
C LYS A 203 7.16 29.75 13.14
N TRP A 204 7.06 29.43 11.86
CA TRP A 204 6.39 28.23 11.36
C TRP A 204 7.44 27.22 10.93
N TYR A 205 7.45 26.06 11.56
CA TYR A 205 8.28 24.90 11.25
C TYR A 205 7.41 23.77 10.71
N GLN A 206 7.99 22.93 9.83
CA GLN A 206 7.33 21.73 9.33
C GLN A 206 8.17 20.49 9.62
N TRP A 207 7.50 19.42 10.03
CA TRP A 207 8.14 18.14 10.26
C TRP A 207 7.35 17.01 9.62
N GLU A 208 8.06 16.23 8.81
CA GLU A 208 7.63 14.92 8.32
C GLU A 208 8.78 13.95 8.47
N ALA A 209 8.49 12.77 9.04
CA ALA A 209 9.49 11.72 9.24
C ALA A 209 9.99 11.14 7.92
N ILE A 210 9.15 11.19 6.88
CA ILE A 210 9.43 10.80 5.49
C ILE A 210 9.30 12.08 4.67
N ASN A 211 10.43 12.75 4.43
CA ASN A 211 10.47 14.08 3.82
C ASN A 211 11.24 14.12 2.50
N SER A 212 11.09 15.23 1.77
CA SER A 212 11.70 15.46 0.45
C SER A 212 12.98 16.30 0.50
N ASP A 213 13.63 16.43 1.68
CA ASP A 213 14.81 17.28 1.88
C ASP A 213 15.91 16.96 0.86
N ASN A 214 16.18 15.67 0.63
CA ASN A 214 17.20 15.21 -0.31
C ASN A 214 16.88 15.54 -1.77
N ILE A 215 15.60 15.51 -2.15
CA ILE A 215 15.14 15.84 -3.50
C ILE A 215 15.34 17.34 -3.76
N TYR A 216 14.95 18.19 -2.79
CA TYR A 216 15.08 19.63 -2.92
C TYR A 216 16.54 20.08 -2.92
N GLU A 217 17.37 19.56 -2.02
CA GLU A 217 18.80 19.85 -2.07
C GLU A 217 19.46 19.30 -3.35
N GLY A 218 19.01 18.16 -3.86
CA GLY A 218 19.50 17.61 -5.13
C GLY A 218 19.20 18.49 -6.34
N THR A 219 17.98 19.03 -6.42
CA THR A 219 17.61 19.99 -7.48
C THR A 219 18.31 21.34 -7.32
N ARG A 220 18.55 21.80 -6.08
CA ARG A 220 19.38 22.99 -5.80
C ARG A 220 20.82 22.80 -6.26
N LEU A 221 21.40 21.62 -6.03
CA LEU A 221 22.75 21.31 -6.50
C LEU A 221 22.83 21.28 -8.04
N ALA A 222 21.86 20.64 -8.70
CA ALA A 222 21.86 20.49 -10.16
C ALA A 222 21.49 21.77 -10.93
N PHE A 223 20.46 22.49 -10.50
CA PHE A 223 19.82 23.59 -11.24
C PHE A 223 19.93 24.94 -10.54
N GLY A 224 20.06 24.93 -9.21
CA GLY A 224 20.28 26.13 -8.41
C GLY A 224 19.12 26.67 -7.60
N GLU A 225 18.02 25.95 -7.60
CA GLU A 225 16.80 26.27 -6.89
C GLU A 225 16.09 24.98 -6.51
N TRP A 226 15.20 25.05 -5.52
CA TRP A 226 14.35 23.92 -5.14
C TRP A 226 13.25 23.72 -6.17
N LEU A 227 13.19 22.52 -6.73
CA LEU A 227 12.23 22.13 -7.76
C LEU A 227 11.62 20.78 -7.41
N ASN A 228 10.39 20.57 -7.86
CA ASN A 228 9.71 19.29 -7.75
C ASN A 228 9.83 18.52 -9.08
N PRO A 229 10.52 17.37 -9.13
CA PRO A 229 10.57 16.53 -10.31
C PRO A 229 9.27 15.73 -10.49
N ILE A 230 8.71 15.80 -11.69
CA ILE A 230 7.56 14.99 -12.11
C ILE A 230 8.01 14.08 -13.25
N TYR A 231 7.75 12.78 -13.09
CA TYR A 231 8.16 11.76 -14.06
C TYR A 231 6.99 11.41 -14.99
N ARG A 232 7.23 11.38 -16.29
CA ARG A 232 6.28 10.89 -17.30
C ARG A 232 6.68 9.48 -17.71
N VAL A 233 6.34 8.52 -16.87
CA VAL A 233 6.80 7.13 -16.98
C VAL A 233 6.27 6.47 -18.25
N GLN A 234 5.09 6.88 -18.72
CA GLN A 234 4.49 6.38 -19.96
C GLN A 234 5.36 6.67 -21.21
N GLN A 235 6.18 7.72 -21.16
CA GLN A 235 7.06 8.11 -22.26
C GLN A 235 8.42 7.39 -22.21
N ALA A 236 8.66 6.55 -21.20
CA ALA A 236 9.93 5.86 -21.01
C ALA A 236 9.86 4.39 -21.45
N LYS A 237 10.72 4.01 -22.39
CA LYS A 237 10.99 2.63 -22.82
C LYS A 237 12.03 1.96 -21.92
N VAL A 238 13.00 2.70 -21.40
CA VAL A 238 14.01 2.19 -20.45
C VAL A 238 14.03 3.05 -19.19
N ILE A 239 13.83 2.44 -18.04
CA ILE A 239 13.75 3.11 -16.74
C ILE A 239 14.84 2.56 -15.82
N LEU A 240 15.62 3.45 -15.23
CA LEU A 240 16.57 3.15 -14.17
C LEU A 240 16.09 3.77 -12.85
N ALA A 241 15.84 2.95 -11.85
CA ALA A 241 15.53 3.37 -10.49
C ALA A 241 16.71 3.08 -9.55
N LEU A 242 17.21 4.13 -8.91
CA LEU A 242 18.29 4.09 -7.92
C LEU A 242 17.69 4.27 -6.51
N ASP A 243 17.60 3.19 -5.75
CA ASP A 243 16.94 3.09 -4.42
C ASP A 243 15.50 3.64 -4.40
N SER A 244 14.80 3.61 -5.53
CA SER A 244 13.49 4.25 -5.68
C SER A 244 12.34 3.24 -5.73
N ASP A 245 11.45 3.28 -4.74
CA ASP A 245 10.21 2.49 -4.75
C ASP A 245 9.01 3.25 -5.37
N PHE A 246 9.22 3.91 -6.51
CA PHE A 246 8.27 4.88 -7.10
C PHE A 246 6.94 4.26 -7.57
N LEU A 247 6.86 2.93 -7.71
CA LEU A 247 5.62 2.22 -8.05
C LEU A 247 4.71 2.00 -6.84
N TYR A 248 5.16 2.34 -5.63
CA TYR A 248 4.44 2.03 -4.39
C TYR A 248 4.48 3.17 -3.36
N MET A 249 5.63 3.83 -3.21
CA MET A 249 5.83 4.96 -2.31
C MET A 249 5.87 6.29 -3.04
N GLY A 250 5.44 7.34 -2.33
CA GLY A 250 5.40 8.71 -2.83
C GLY A 250 4.02 9.19 -3.28
N PRO A 251 3.87 10.50 -3.52
CA PRO A 251 2.57 11.12 -3.75
C PRO A 251 1.95 10.77 -5.12
N ALA A 252 2.79 10.39 -6.10
CA ALA A 252 2.37 10.03 -7.45
C ALA A 252 2.40 8.52 -7.74
N ALA A 253 2.63 7.66 -6.73
CA ALA A 253 2.88 6.22 -6.93
C ALA A 253 1.78 5.51 -7.73
N VAL A 254 0.50 5.81 -7.47
CA VAL A 254 -0.64 5.22 -8.18
C VAL A 254 -0.62 5.57 -9.67
N ARG A 255 -0.32 6.84 -10.00
CA ARG A 255 -0.14 7.29 -11.37
C ARG A 255 1.07 6.63 -12.03
N TYR A 256 2.22 6.61 -11.37
CA TYR A 256 3.42 6.02 -11.94
C TYR A 256 3.29 4.52 -12.16
N ALA A 257 2.61 3.80 -11.27
CA ALA A 257 2.27 2.40 -11.47
C ALA A 257 1.34 2.18 -12.67
N ARG A 258 0.34 3.05 -12.87
CA ARG A 258 -0.53 3.04 -14.06
C ARG A 258 0.29 3.22 -15.34
N GLU A 259 1.05 4.32 -15.42
CA GLU A 259 1.83 4.69 -16.59
C GLU A 259 2.90 3.64 -16.93
N PHE A 260 3.56 3.09 -15.91
CA PHE A 260 4.52 2.00 -16.06
C PHE A 260 3.86 0.73 -16.62
N ALA A 261 2.69 0.36 -16.08
CA ALA A 261 1.94 -0.80 -16.51
C ALA A 261 1.47 -0.67 -17.96
N ASP A 262 1.05 0.52 -18.40
CA ASP A 262 0.60 0.76 -19.77
C ASP A 262 1.73 0.53 -20.79
N GLY A 263 2.99 0.82 -20.42
CA GLY A 263 4.18 0.48 -21.20
C GLY A 263 4.63 -0.98 -21.12
N ARG A 264 3.98 -1.83 -20.29
CA ARG A 264 4.33 -3.25 -20.08
C ARG A 264 3.35 -4.26 -20.62
N ARG A 265 2.20 -3.81 -21.10
CA ARG A 265 1.16 -4.71 -21.60
C ARG A 265 1.59 -5.32 -22.92
N VAL A 266 1.89 -6.60 -22.87
CA VAL A 266 2.16 -7.41 -24.06
C VAL A 266 0.86 -8.05 -24.52
N ARG A 267 0.53 -7.88 -25.79
CA ARG A 267 -0.65 -8.45 -26.47
C ARG A 267 -0.21 -8.97 -27.83
N GLU A 268 -1.01 -9.79 -28.48
CA GLU A 268 -0.70 -10.21 -29.85
C GLU A 268 -0.50 -9.00 -30.80
N SER A 269 -1.31 -7.95 -30.60
CA SER A 269 -1.25 -6.68 -31.33
C SER A 269 -0.18 -5.70 -30.85
N GLN A 270 0.39 -5.90 -29.65
CA GLN A 270 1.37 -5.02 -29.03
C GLN A 270 2.53 -5.87 -28.49
N ARG A 271 3.62 -5.94 -29.25
CA ARG A 271 4.77 -6.81 -28.97
C ARG A 271 6.00 -6.05 -28.48
N ASP A 272 5.82 -4.83 -27.98
CA ASP A 272 6.86 -4.06 -27.30
C ASP A 272 6.59 -3.96 -25.80
N MET A 273 7.63 -3.70 -25.02
CA MET A 273 7.56 -3.65 -23.57
C MET A 273 8.65 -2.73 -23.06
N ASN A 274 8.35 -1.89 -22.06
CA ASN A 274 9.39 -1.14 -21.37
C ASN A 274 10.31 -2.08 -20.56
N ARG A 275 11.50 -1.58 -20.20
CA ARG A 275 12.47 -2.28 -19.36
C ARG A 275 12.73 -1.49 -18.09
N LEU A 276 12.75 -2.18 -16.95
CA LEU A 276 13.02 -1.60 -15.64
C LEU A 276 14.29 -2.18 -15.02
N TYR A 277 15.23 -1.30 -14.72
CA TYR A 277 16.43 -1.54 -13.93
C TYR A 277 16.26 -0.98 -12.53
N VAL A 278 16.60 -1.76 -11.50
CA VAL A 278 16.55 -1.31 -10.10
C VAL A 278 17.87 -1.65 -9.41
N ALA A 279 18.47 -0.66 -8.75
CA ALA A 279 19.60 -0.86 -7.85
C ALA A 279 19.17 -0.46 -6.44
N GLU A 280 19.12 -1.41 -5.51
CA GLU A 280 18.60 -1.19 -4.16
C GLU A 280 19.13 -2.26 -3.16
N PRO A 281 19.18 -1.97 -1.85
CA PRO A 281 19.75 -2.90 -0.87
C PRO A 281 18.78 -4.02 -0.49
N MET A 282 17.52 -3.69 -0.20
CA MET A 282 16.47 -4.65 0.10
C MET A 282 15.45 -4.64 -1.05
N PRO A 283 14.90 -5.80 -1.45
CA PRO A 283 13.87 -5.81 -2.47
C PRO A 283 12.66 -4.95 -2.08
N THR A 284 12.25 -4.05 -2.97
CA THR A 284 11.04 -3.23 -2.84
C THR A 284 9.92 -3.74 -3.77
N VAL A 285 8.74 -3.10 -3.75
CA VAL A 285 7.67 -3.41 -4.71
C VAL A 285 8.15 -3.10 -6.14
N THR A 286 8.89 -2.01 -6.32
CA THR A 286 9.49 -1.64 -7.60
C THR A 286 10.56 -2.65 -8.02
N GLY A 287 11.46 -3.02 -7.11
CA GLY A 287 12.49 -4.05 -7.36
C GLY A 287 11.91 -5.41 -7.73
N PHE A 288 10.81 -5.81 -7.10
CA PHE A 288 10.12 -7.06 -7.42
C PHE A 288 9.47 -7.08 -8.81
N THR A 289 9.28 -5.90 -9.41
CA THR A 289 8.73 -5.75 -10.76
C THR A 289 9.82 -5.55 -11.82
N ALA A 290 11.09 -5.39 -11.41
CA ALA A 290 12.20 -5.06 -12.28
C ALA A 290 12.60 -6.22 -13.21
N ASP A 291 12.95 -5.88 -14.44
CA ASP A 291 13.56 -6.82 -15.39
C ASP A 291 15.01 -7.12 -15.05
N HIS A 292 15.67 -6.24 -14.28
CA HIS A 292 17.02 -6.43 -13.76
C HIS A 292 17.16 -5.71 -12.43
N ARG A 293 17.49 -6.47 -11.38
CA ARG A 293 17.71 -5.93 -10.04
C ARG A 293 19.15 -6.19 -9.60
N LEU A 294 19.81 -5.16 -9.08
CA LEU A 294 21.14 -5.24 -8.48
C LEU A 294 21.03 -5.01 -6.96
N PRO A 295 21.28 -6.03 -6.12
CA PRO A 295 21.45 -5.85 -4.68
C PRO A 295 22.71 -5.02 -4.41
N ILE A 296 22.55 -3.81 -3.88
CA ILE A 296 23.67 -2.89 -3.61
C ILE A 296 23.38 -2.08 -2.34
N HIS A 297 24.41 -1.83 -1.53
CA HIS A 297 24.31 -0.95 -0.35
C HIS A 297 23.83 0.45 -0.74
N SER A 298 23.00 1.07 0.12
CA SER A 298 22.48 2.43 -0.14
C SER A 298 23.62 3.44 -0.28
N SER A 299 24.71 3.28 0.46
CA SER A 299 25.91 4.13 0.36
C SER A 299 26.67 4.03 -0.96
N ARG A 300 26.60 2.88 -1.65
CA ARG A 300 27.35 2.64 -2.89
C ARG A 300 26.58 3.09 -4.14
N ILE A 301 25.30 3.42 -4.01
CA ILE A 301 24.46 3.86 -5.13
C ILE A 301 24.99 5.14 -5.78
N GLY A 302 25.61 6.04 -5.01
CA GLY A 302 26.29 7.21 -5.55
C GLY A 302 27.44 6.85 -6.50
N LEU A 303 28.26 5.85 -6.16
CA LEU A 303 29.35 5.36 -7.02
C LEU A 303 28.80 4.75 -8.31
N LEU A 304 27.71 3.99 -8.22
CA LEU A 304 27.04 3.40 -9.37
C LEU A 304 26.50 4.49 -10.30
N ALA A 305 25.81 5.50 -9.74
CA ALA A 305 25.30 6.63 -10.50
C ALA A 305 26.42 7.43 -11.20
N ALA A 306 27.55 7.64 -10.51
CA ALA A 306 28.72 8.31 -11.09
C ALA A 306 29.33 7.53 -12.27
N ALA A 307 29.44 6.20 -12.16
CA ALA A 307 29.93 5.37 -13.27
C ALA A 307 28.99 5.41 -14.47
N ILE A 308 27.67 5.35 -14.24
CA ILE A 308 26.66 5.49 -15.31
C ILE A 308 26.78 6.88 -15.95
N ALA A 309 26.90 7.95 -15.16
CA ALA A 309 27.09 9.30 -15.65
C ALA A 309 28.34 9.46 -16.52
N GLN A 310 29.44 8.81 -16.14
CA GLN A 310 30.67 8.79 -16.92
C GLN A 310 30.46 8.13 -18.29
N VAL A 311 29.81 6.96 -18.33
CA VAL A 311 29.56 6.22 -19.59
C VAL A 311 28.57 6.97 -20.50
N VAL A 312 27.55 7.60 -19.92
CA VAL A 312 26.56 8.41 -20.66
C VAL A 312 27.17 9.71 -21.22
N GLY A 313 28.29 10.16 -20.66
CA GLY A 313 28.90 11.45 -20.98
C GLY A 313 28.15 12.63 -20.37
N ALA A 314 27.66 12.48 -19.13
CA ALA A 314 26.94 13.54 -18.45
C ALA A 314 27.85 14.75 -18.13
N PRO A 315 27.38 15.99 -18.31
CA PRO A 315 28.21 17.19 -18.19
C PRO A 315 28.42 17.60 -16.72
N LEU A 316 29.13 16.77 -15.96
CA LEU A 316 29.54 17.05 -14.58
C LEU A 316 30.90 16.44 -14.26
N GLN A 317 31.50 16.90 -13.17
CA GLN A 317 32.65 16.26 -12.52
C GLN A 317 32.20 15.64 -11.20
N VAL A 318 32.52 14.36 -10.99
CA VAL A 318 32.24 13.68 -9.72
C VAL A 318 33.56 13.44 -9.01
N SER A 319 33.68 13.93 -7.78
CA SER A 319 34.71 13.47 -6.83
C SER A 319 34.11 12.35 -5.99
N ALA A 320 34.72 11.17 -6.05
CA ALA A 320 34.25 9.98 -5.36
C ALA A 320 35.43 9.19 -4.78
N GLN A 321 35.25 8.64 -3.58
CA GLN A 321 36.20 7.72 -2.96
C GLN A 321 35.60 6.32 -2.95
N GLY A 322 36.40 5.32 -3.35
CA GLY A 322 35.97 3.93 -3.51
C GLY A 322 35.86 3.50 -4.96
N ALA A 323 35.89 2.19 -5.19
CA ALA A 323 35.78 1.59 -6.52
C ALA A 323 34.54 0.68 -6.61
N LEU A 324 33.89 0.67 -7.77
CA LEU A 324 32.88 -0.33 -8.08
C LEU A 324 33.50 -1.72 -8.16
N THR A 325 32.75 -2.72 -7.71
CA THR A 325 33.08 -4.13 -7.96
C THR A 325 33.01 -4.42 -9.47
N PRO A 326 33.64 -5.51 -9.96
CA PRO A 326 33.52 -5.91 -11.36
C PRO A 326 32.07 -6.12 -11.81
N GLU A 327 31.22 -6.67 -10.94
CA GLU A 327 29.80 -6.90 -11.21
C GLU A 327 29.02 -5.57 -11.30
N GLU A 328 29.20 -4.67 -10.34
CA GLU A 328 28.58 -3.34 -10.35
C GLU A 328 28.99 -2.54 -11.59
N ARG A 329 30.27 -2.64 -11.99
CA ARG A 329 30.78 -2.00 -13.21
C ARG A 329 30.15 -2.56 -14.47
N LYS A 330 30.11 -3.90 -14.62
CA LYS A 330 29.46 -4.57 -15.76
C LYS A 330 27.99 -4.15 -15.86
N TRP A 331 27.29 -4.12 -14.73
CA TRP A 331 25.89 -3.70 -14.66
C TRP A 331 25.71 -2.23 -15.06
N ALA A 332 26.51 -1.32 -14.49
CA ALA A 332 26.48 0.11 -14.82
C ALA A 332 26.70 0.39 -16.31
N GLU A 333 27.69 -0.29 -16.92
CA GLU A 333 28.02 -0.12 -18.33
C GLU A 333 26.89 -0.61 -19.25
N ALA A 334 26.30 -1.77 -18.96
CA ALA A 334 25.18 -2.31 -19.74
C ALA A 334 23.93 -1.42 -19.65
N VAL A 335 23.60 -0.94 -18.44
CA VAL A 335 22.48 -0.01 -18.22
C VAL A 335 22.72 1.31 -18.92
N ALA A 336 23.93 1.88 -18.81
CA ALA A 336 24.27 3.13 -19.48
C ALA A 336 24.15 3.03 -21.01
N ARG A 337 24.59 1.91 -21.61
CA ARG A 337 24.42 1.65 -23.05
C ARG A 337 22.95 1.61 -23.45
N ASP A 338 22.11 0.92 -22.67
CA ASP A 338 20.69 0.80 -22.97
C ASP A 338 19.93 2.14 -22.80
N LEU A 339 20.28 2.92 -21.78
CA LEU A 339 19.78 4.29 -21.62
C LEU A 339 20.17 5.18 -22.81
N MET A 340 21.42 5.09 -23.27
CA MET A 340 21.90 5.83 -24.44
C MET A 340 21.22 5.40 -25.75
N ALA A 341 20.87 4.13 -25.89
CA ALA A 341 20.12 3.63 -27.05
C ALA A 341 18.70 4.22 -27.11
N HIS A 342 18.15 4.65 -25.97
CA HIS A 342 16.79 5.20 -25.83
C HIS A 342 16.81 6.67 -25.36
N ARG A 343 17.71 7.49 -25.93
CA ARG A 343 17.79 8.93 -25.62
C ARG A 343 16.45 9.64 -25.87
N GLY A 344 15.96 10.38 -24.87
CA GLY A 344 14.67 11.08 -24.91
C GLY A 344 13.45 10.20 -24.65
N GLU A 345 13.63 8.88 -24.59
CA GLU A 345 12.62 7.87 -24.23
C GLU A 345 13.13 6.99 -23.07
N SER A 346 14.12 7.48 -22.32
CA SER A 346 14.66 6.84 -21.13
C SER A 346 14.36 7.69 -19.90
N LEU A 347 14.56 7.12 -18.72
CA LEU A 347 14.26 7.79 -17.47
C LEU A 347 15.15 7.29 -16.34
N VAL A 348 15.80 8.20 -15.62
CA VAL A 348 16.52 7.89 -14.38
C VAL A 348 15.80 8.51 -13.19
N ILE A 349 15.42 7.69 -12.21
CA ILE A 349 14.69 8.06 -11.00
C ILE A 349 15.55 7.71 -9.78
N VAL A 350 15.54 8.58 -8.76
CA VAL A 350 16.26 8.37 -7.50
C VAL A 350 15.26 8.43 -6.35
N GLY A 351 15.38 7.49 -5.42
CA GLY A 351 14.55 7.45 -4.22
C GLY A 351 14.94 8.52 -3.20
N GLU A 352 13.97 8.99 -2.42
CA GLU A 352 14.13 10.04 -1.40
C GLU A 352 15.18 9.72 -0.31
N ALA A 353 15.49 8.43 -0.13
CA ALA A 353 16.49 7.96 0.83
C ALA A 353 17.93 8.31 0.42
N GLN A 354 18.18 8.57 -0.86
CA GLN A 354 19.52 8.81 -1.36
C GLN A 354 19.99 10.26 -1.10
N PRO A 355 21.29 10.50 -0.88
CA PRO A 355 21.79 11.84 -0.61
C PRO A 355 21.55 12.81 -1.78
N PRO A 356 21.50 14.13 -1.52
CA PRO A 356 21.30 15.17 -2.54
C PRO A 356 22.24 15.04 -3.76
N ALA A 357 23.47 14.59 -3.53
CA ALA A 357 24.47 14.37 -4.56
C ALA A 357 24.01 13.36 -5.63
N VAL A 358 23.34 12.27 -5.24
CA VAL A 358 22.86 11.23 -6.16
C VAL A 358 21.71 11.76 -7.02
N HIS A 359 20.79 12.53 -6.43
CA HIS A 359 19.73 13.22 -7.17
C HIS A 359 20.33 14.17 -8.22
N ALA A 360 21.36 14.95 -7.86
CA ALA A 360 22.02 15.86 -8.79
C ALA A 360 22.70 15.13 -9.97
N ILE A 361 23.38 14.01 -9.69
CA ILE A 361 23.97 13.14 -10.73
C ILE A 361 22.88 12.59 -11.66
N ALA A 362 21.77 12.09 -11.13
CA ALA A 362 20.67 11.56 -11.94
C ALA A 362 20.01 12.63 -12.81
N HIS A 363 19.85 13.85 -12.30
CA HIS A 363 19.38 14.98 -13.10
C HIS A 363 20.34 15.30 -14.25
N ALA A 364 21.65 15.21 -14.01
CA ALA A 364 22.64 15.40 -15.06
C ALA A 364 22.67 14.26 -16.09
N ILE A 365 22.46 13.01 -15.68
CA ILE A 365 22.25 11.88 -16.59
C ILE A 365 21.01 12.12 -17.47
N ASN A 366 19.87 12.48 -16.86
CA ASN A 366 18.65 12.80 -17.61
C ASN A 366 18.85 13.98 -18.58
N ALA A 367 19.61 15.01 -18.19
CA ALA A 367 19.97 16.09 -19.10
C ALA A 367 20.79 15.59 -20.30
N ALA A 368 21.81 14.79 -20.05
CA ALA A 368 22.67 14.23 -21.10
C ALA A 368 21.91 13.30 -22.05
N LEU A 369 20.91 12.58 -21.56
CA LEU A 369 20.04 11.70 -22.34
C LEU A 369 18.92 12.45 -23.10
N GLY A 370 18.76 13.76 -22.89
CA GLY A 370 17.70 14.54 -23.53
C GLY A 370 16.31 14.30 -22.94
N ASN A 371 16.24 13.90 -21.67
CA ASN A 371 15.01 13.52 -20.97
C ASN A 371 14.28 14.73 -20.36
N LEU A 372 14.99 15.85 -20.11
CA LEU A 372 14.41 17.08 -19.57
C LEU A 372 13.34 17.64 -20.52
N GLY A 373 12.14 17.92 -20.00
CA GLY A 373 10.99 18.38 -20.78
C GLY A 373 10.19 17.24 -21.44
N LYS A 374 10.77 16.04 -21.54
CA LYS A 374 10.15 14.83 -22.11
C LYS A 374 9.69 13.90 -20.99
N THR A 375 10.54 12.96 -20.57
CA THR A 375 10.27 11.97 -19.52
C THR A 375 10.44 12.51 -18.10
N VAL A 376 11.19 13.61 -17.91
CA VAL A 376 11.30 14.33 -16.63
C VAL A 376 10.96 15.80 -16.84
N VAL A 377 10.00 16.31 -16.07
CA VAL A 377 9.66 17.73 -16.03
C VAL A 377 9.75 18.27 -14.61
N PHE A 378 9.92 19.57 -14.47
CA PHE A 378 10.07 20.21 -13.16
C PHE A 378 8.98 21.25 -12.97
N THR A 379 8.48 21.37 -11.74
CA THR A 379 7.62 22.48 -11.30
C THR A 379 8.25 23.18 -10.10
N ALA A 380 7.66 24.29 -9.68
CA ALA A 380 7.88 24.76 -8.31
C ALA A 380 7.44 23.67 -7.31
N PRO A 381 8.01 23.63 -6.10
CA PRO A 381 7.51 22.77 -5.04
C PRO A 381 6.02 23.05 -4.75
N PRO A 382 5.19 22.00 -4.61
CA PRO A 382 3.76 22.14 -4.36
C PRO A 382 3.40 22.53 -2.92
N GLU A 383 4.32 22.41 -1.97
CA GLU A 383 4.14 22.86 -0.60
C GLU A 383 3.94 24.37 -0.53
N ALA A 384 3.10 24.81 0.41
CA ALA A 384 2.85 26.24 0.60
C ALA A 384 4.05 26.99 1.16
N LYS A 385 4.88 26.30 1.97
CA LYS A 385 6.19 26.77 2.43
C LYS A 385 7.20 25.63 2.21
N PRO A 386 7.92 25.61 1.09
CA PRO A 386 9.02 24.67 0.90
C PRO A 386 10.10 24.94 1.96
N THR A 387 10.59 23.89 2.62
CA THR A 387 11.59 23.97 3.70
C THR A 387 12.34 22.64 3.80
N LEU A 388 13.42 22.62 4.56
CA LEU A 388 14.10 21.38 4.95
C LEU A 388 13.54 20.94 6.31
N CYS A 389 12.73 19.88 6.32
CA CYS A 389 12.04 19.41 7.52
C CYS A 389 13.03 19.02 8.62
N THR A 390 14.16 18.41 8.26
CA THR A 390 15.22 18.04 9.20
C THR A 390 15.84 19.26 9.89
N GLU A 391 16.06 20.35 9.17
CA GLU A 391 16.61 21.58 9.77
C GLU A 391 15.55 22.32 10.61
N ASP A 392 14.30 22.31 10.17
CA ASP A 392 13.17 22.89 10.92
C ASP A 392 13.03 22.23 12.30
N ILE A 393 13.04 20.89 12.38
CA ILE A 393 12.91 20.18 13.67
C ILE A 393 14.16 20.34 14.56
N ARG A 394 15.37 20.35 13.98
CA ARG A 394 16.62 20.63 14.71
C ARG A 394 16.62 22.03 15.31
N THR A 395 16.16 23.01 14.54
CA THR A 395 16.10 24.40 14.99
C THR A 395 15.06 24.57 16.09
N LEU A 396 13.88 23.98 15.93
CA LEU A 396 12.86 24.01 16.97
C LEU A 396 13.35 23.35 18.27
N ALA A 397 14.01 22.19 18.19
CA ALA A 397 14.58 21.52 19.35
C ALA A 397 15.56 22.43 20.12
N ARG A 398 16.51 23.05 19.40
CA ARG A 398 17.46 24.01 19.99
C ARG A 398 16.78 25.21 20.63
N GLU A 399 15.74 25.76 20.02
CA GLU A 399 15.01 26.91 20.57
C GLU A 399 14.23 26.55 21.85
N ILE A 400 13.67 25.33 21.93
CA ILE A 400 13.01 24.84 23.16
C ILE A 400 14.04 24.66 24.27
N GLU A 401 15.20 24.05 23.97
CA GLU A 401 16.29 23.87 24.94
C GLU A 401 16.81 25.19 25.49
N GLN A 402 16.90 26.21 24.64
CA GLN A 402 17.33 27.57 25.01
C GLN A 402 16.25 28.39 25.73
N GLY A 403 15.06 27.82 25.97
CA GLY A 403 13.96 28.50 26.65
C GLY A 403 13.33 29.64 25.84
N GLN A 404 13.51 29.64 24.51
CA GLN A 404 12.97 30.69 23.63
C GLN A 404 11.50 30.46 23.25
N VAL A 405 10.97 29.26 23.52
CA VAL A 405 9.61 28.86 23.15
C VAL A 405 8.71 28.91 24.39
N GLU A 406 7.77 29.86 24.38
CA GLU A 406 6.77 30.04 25.43
C GLU A 406 5.44 29.38 25.05
N VAL A 407 5.09 29.41 23.76
CA VAL A 407 3.88 28.84 23.18
C VAL A 407 4.26 27.94 22.01
N LEU A 408 3.95 26.64 22.11
CA LEU A 408 4.12 25.67 21.04
C LEU A 408 2.76 25.15 20.57
N ILE A 409 2.44 25.33 19.29
CA ILE A 409 1.22 24.80 18.68
C ILE A 409 1.63 23.76 17.65
N MET A 410 1.16 22.52 17.80
CA MET A 410 1.46 21.39 16.93
C MET A 410 0.19 20.95 16.21
N LEU A 411 0.24 20.87 14.88
CA LEU A 411 -0.86 20.42 14.03
C LEU A 411 -0.49 19.09 13.35
N GLY A 412 -1.02 17.97 13.84
CA GLY A 412 -0.93 16.62 13.27
C GLY A 412 0.36 15.83 13.57
N THR A 413 1.50 16.49 13.78
CA THR A 413 2.82 15.85 13.93
C THR A 413 2.98 15.07 15.23
N ASN A 414 3.72 13.94 15.22
CA ASN A 414 4.03 13.18 16.44
C ASN A 414 5.55 13.13 16.77
N PRO A 415 6.23 14.28 16.99
CA PRO A 415 7.68 14.33 17.17
C PRO A 415 8.17 13.64 18.44
N ALA A 416 7.32 13.41 19.45
CA ALA A 416 7.71 12.60 20.60
C ALA A 416 8.02 11.12 20.23
N TYR A 417 7.52 10.66 19.08
CA TYR A 417 7.72 9.31 18.57
C TYR A 417 8.68 9.25 17.38
N ASP A 418 8.54 10.16 16.40
CA ASP A 418 9.17 10.03 15.08
C ASP A 418 10.35 11.00 14.82
N ALA A 419 10.59 11.97 15.71
CA ALA A 419 11.72 12.88 15.58
C ALA A 419 13.06 12.13 15.73
N PRO A 420 14.16 12.65 15.15
CA PRO A 420 15.48 12.07 15.31
C PRO A 420 15.85 11.85 16.78
N ALA A 421 16.39 10.67 17.07
CA ALA A 421 16.54 10.19 18.44
C ALA A 421 17.49 11.05 19.30
N GLU A 422 18.48 11.72 18.71
CA GLU A 422 19.38 12.64 19.40
C GLU A 422 18.74 13.94 19.86
N LEU A 423 17.58 14.32 19.30
CA LEU A 423 16.89 15.55 19.69
C LEU A 423 16.07 15.37 20.98
N ASN A 424 15.84 14.13 21.42
CA ASN A 424 15.09 13.79 22.64
C ASN A 424 13.78 14.59 22.78
N PHE A 425 13.02 14.72 21.69
CA PHE A 425 11.90 15.67 21.61
C PHE A 425 10.80 15.42 22.67
N ALA A 426 10.63 14.17 23.10
CA ALA A 426 9.74 13.80 24.20
C ALA A 426 10.13 14.47 25.54
N GLU A 427 11.40 14.75 25.77
CA GLU A 427 11.88 15.48 26.96
C GLU A 427 11.80 17.01 26.78
N LEU A 428 11.69 17.49 25.54
CA LEU A 428 11.61 18.91 25.21
C LEU A 428 10.20 19.47 25.36
N ILE A 429 9.17 18.74 24.89
CA ILE A 429 7.78 19.20 24.93
C ILE A 429 7.34 19.67 26.33
N PRO A 430 7.62 18.93 27.43
CA PRO A 430 7.22 19.35 28.78
C PRO A 430 7.92 20.63 29.29
N LYS A 431 9.02 21.06 28.66
CA LYS A 431 9.73 22.30 29.02
C LYS A 431 9.01 23.55 28.50
N VAL A 432 8.12 23.41 27.52
CA VAL A 432 7.35 24.53 26.97
C VAL A 432 6.18 24.85 27.90
N PRO A 433 6.06 26.09 28.44
CA PRO A 433 5.02 26.44 29.40
C PRO A 433 3.59 26.24 28.90
N PHE A 434 3.34 26.50 27.62
CA PHE A 434 2.05 26.31 26.99
C PHE A 434 2.20 25.57 25.65
N SER A 435 1.83 24.29 25.64
CA SER A 435 1.88 23.43 24.45
C SER A 435 0.49 22.91 24.09
N VAL A 436 0.14 23.00 22.80
CA VAL A 436 -1.13 22.55 22.22
C VAL A 436 -0.84 21.54 21.13
N HIS A 437 -1.46 20.37 21.20
CA HIS A 437 -1.40 19.37 20.15
C HIS A 437 -2.78 19.12 19.55
N LEU A 438 -2.93 19.30 18.24
CA LEU A 438 -4.09 18.89 17.46
C LEU A 438 -3.78 17.55 16.79
N SER A 439 -4.45 16.47 17.20
CA SER A 439 -4.26 15.13 16.61
C SER A 439 -5.53 14.29 16.66
N ARG A 440 -5.64 13.35 15.70
CA ARG A 440 -6.74 12.37 15.63
C ARG A 440 -6.75 11.40 16.81
N TYR A 441 -5.61 11.18 17.46
CA TYR A 441 -5.43 10.25 18.58
C TYR A 441 -4.82 10.95 19.78
N THR A 442 -4.98 10.37 20.98
CA THR A 442 -4.23 10.81 22.16
C THR A 442 -2.88 10.09 22.21
N ASP A 443 -2.00 10.48 21.31
CA ASP A 443 -0.70 9.86 21.03
C ASP A 443 0.42 10.24 22.02
N GLU A 444 1.65 9.82 21.73
CA GLU A 444 2.85 10.11 22.50
C GLU A 444 3.07 11.62 22.70
N THR A 445 2.87 12.43 21.67
CA THR A 445 3.01 13.89 21.73
C THR A 445 1.85 14.50 22.52
N SER A 446 0.61 14.06 22.29
CA SER A 446 -0.57 14.52 23.04
C SER A 446 -0.43 14.30 24.54
N ALA A 447 0.19 13.19 24.96
CA ALA A 447 0.37 12.86 26.36
C ALA A 447 1.36 13.79 27.10
N LEU A 448 2.26 14.45 26.36
CA LEU A 448 3.29 15.34 26.88
C LEU A 448 2.88 16.81 26.82
N CYS A 449 1.86 17.15 26.03
CA CYS A 449 1.38 18.52 25.88
C CYS A 449 0.49 18.96 27.04
N VAL A 450 0.45 20.27 27.28
CA VAL A 450 -0.50 20.88 28.23
C VAL A 450 -1.92 20.65 27.75
N TRP A 451 -2.19 20.94 26.47
CA TRP A 451 -3.49 20.80 25.83
C TRP A 451 -3.43 19.81 24.66
N HIS A 452 -4.43 18.94 24.60
CA HIS A 452 -4.72 18.11 23.44
C HIS A 452 -6.10 18.47 22.89
N VAL A 453 -6.14 18.85 21.62
CA VAL A 453 -7.36 19.13 20.86
C VAL A 453 -7.62 17.95 19.93
N PRO A 454 -8.80 17.30 20.00
CA PRO A 454 -9.14 16.22 19.10
C PRO A 454 -9.33 16.75 17.68
N GLU A 455 -8.63 16.16 16.72
CA GLU A 455 -8.70 16.55 15.32
C GLU A 455 -9.90 15.90 14.60
N SER A 456 -10.60 16.69 13.78
CA SER A 456 -11.63 16.16 12.88
C SER A 456 -11.01 15.31 11.78
N HIS A 457 -11.64 14.18 11.45
CA HIS A 457 -11.19 13.39 10.30
C HIS A 457 -11.40 14.20 9.00
N PRO A 458 -10.55 14.03 7.97
CA PRO A 458 -10.73 14.67 6.67
C PRO A 458 -12.14 14.55 6.07
N PHE A 459 -12.84 13.45 6.34
CA PHE A 459 -14.22 13.21 5.88
C PHE A 459 -15.31 13.87 6.72
N GLU A 460 -14.96 14.59 7.77
CA GLU A 460 -15.87 15.30 8.68
C GLU A 460 -15.80 16.81 8.53
N THR A 461 -14.81 17.32 7.77
CA THR A 461 -14.56 18.76 7.64
C THR A 461 -14.18 19.16 6.22
N TRP A 462 -14.48 20.40 5.87
CA TRP A 462 -14.06 20.98 4.60
C TRP A 462 -12.58 21.33 4.61
N GLY A 463 -11.91 21.08 3.49
CA GLY A 463 -10.51 21.45 3.29
C GLY A 463 -10.15 21.49 1.82
N ASP A 464 -8.88 21.73 1.55
CA ASP A 464 -8.27 21.59 0.23
C ASP A 464 -6.81 21.15 0.38
N ALA A 465 -6.25 20.50 -0.64
CA ALA A 465 -4.85 20.12 -0.67
C ALA A 465 -4.37 19.95 -2.11
N ARG A 466 -3.06 20.11 -2.35
CA ARG A 466 -2.48 19.92 -3.68
C ARG A 466 -2.03 18.47 -3.87
N ALA A 467 -2.23 17.95 -5.06
CA ALA A 467 -1.58 16.74 -5.54
C ALA A 467 -0.09 17.01 -5.87
N PHE A 468 0.64 15.96 -6.23
CA PHE A 468 2.07 16.03 -6.57
C PHE A 468 2.42 17.01 -7.70
N ASP A 469 1.48 17.30 -8.61
CA ASP A 469 1.65 18.25 -9.73
C ASP A 469 1.12 19.66 -9.43
N GLY A 470 0.67 19.89 -8.19
CA GLY A 470 0.08 21.14 -7.74
C GLY A 470 -1.42 21.28 -8.00
N THR A 471 -2.06 20.33 -8.70
CA THR A 471 -3.52 20.33 -8.89
C THR A 471 -4.21 20.27 -7.54
N VAL A 472 -5.10 21.22 -7.27
CA VAL A 472 -5.82 21.28 -6.01
C VAL A 472 -7.06 20.40 -6.07
N THR A 473 -7.28 19.66 -4.99
CA THR A 473 -8.50 18.87 -4.74
C THR A 473 -9.25 19.45 -3.55
N ILE A 474 -10.56 19.54 -3.66
CA ILE A 474 -11.43 19.90 -2.56
C ILE A 474 -11.65 18.66 -1.68
N GLN A 475 -11.39 18.80 -0.39
CA GLN A 475 -11.77 17.82 0.61
C GLN A 475 -13.21 18.12 1.05
N GLN A 476 -14.17 17.43 0.42
CA GLN A 476 -15.57 17.50 0.81
C GLN A 476 -15.82 16.58 2.01
N PRO A 477 -16.49 17.05 3.08
CA PRO A 477 -16.94 16.19 4.16
C PRO A 477 -18.06 15.26 3.67
N LEU A 478 -18.01 14.02 4.12
CA LEU A 478 -18.93 12.93 3.74
C LEU A 478 -19.96 12.64 4.83
N ILE A 479 -19.65 13.04 6.06
CA ILE A 479 -20.46 12.84 7.26
C ILE A 479 -20.27 14.05 8.19
N PHE A 480 -21.25 14.34 9.03
CA PHE A 480 -21.04 15.29 10.14
C PHE A 480 -19.99 14.73 11.12
N PRO A 481 -19.26 15.59 11.86
CA PRO A 481 -18.31 15.14 12.87
C PRO A 481 -18.94 14.14 13.84
N LEU A 482 -18.36 12.94 13.93
CA LEU A 482 -18.85 11.88 14.83
C LEU A 482 -18.71 12.29 16.29
N TYR A 483 -17.70 13.11 16.58
CA TYR A 483 -17.40 13.63 17.91
C TYR A 483 -17.49 15.17 17.91
N PRO A 484 -18.46 15.77 18.64
CA PRO A 484 -18.70 17.23 18.62
C PRO A 484 -17.52 18.10 19.09
N SER A 485 -16.61 17.52 19.89
CA SER A 485 -15.43 18.22 20.40
C SER A 485 -14.32 18.38 19.36
N THR A 486 -14.39 17.67 18.24
CA THR A 486 -13.34 17.70 17.21
C THR A 486 -13.25 19.04 16.49
N ARG A 487 -12.05 19.43 16.10
CA ARG A 487 -11.79 20.63 15.28
C ARG A 487 -10.83 20.30 14.15
N SER A 488 -10.99 20.95 13.02
CA SER A 488 -10.00 20.94 11.94
C SER A 488 -8.84 21.90 12.22
N ALA A 489 -7.69 21.69 11.58
CA ALA A 489 -6.59 22.64 11.59
C ALA A 489 -7.02 24.04 11.12
N LEU A 490 -7.90 24.11 10.12
CA LEU A 490 -8.47 25.36 9.62
C LEU A 490 -9.27 26.11 10.70
N GLU A 491 -10.14 25.41 11.44
CA GLU A 491 -10.96 26.01 12.50
C GLU A 491 -10.11 26.45 13.70
N LEU A 492 -9.09 25.66 14.07
CA LEU A 492 -8.16 26.05 15.12
C LEU A 492 -7.35 27.29 14.72
N MET A 493 -6.83 27.34 13.50
CA MET A 493 -6.12 28.52 13.00
C MET A 493 -7.04 29.73 12.86
N ALA A 494 -8.30 29.54 12.45
CA ALA A 494 -9.30 30.61 12.43
C ALA A 494 -9.57 31.15 13.84
N GLN A 495 -9.66 30.27 14.85
CA GLN A 495 -9.80 30.68 16.26
C GLN A 495 -8.60 31.51 16.72
N ILE A 496 -7.37 31.11 16.38
CA ILE A 496 -6.13 31.84 16.68
C ILE A 496 -6.12 33.21 15.99
N ASN A 497 -6.64 33.30 14.77
CA ASN A 497 -6.75 34.53 13.99
C ASN A 497 -7.92 35.45 14.43
N GLY A 498 -8.58 35.17 15.55
CA GLY A 498 -9.72 35.97 16.04
C GLY A 498 -11.00 35.81 15.20
N GLN A 499 -11.07 34.78 14.36
CA GLN A 499 -12.22 34.45 13.52
C GLN A 499 -13.06 33.30 14.11
N GLY A 500 -13.07 33.19 15.44
CA GLY A 500 -13.79 32.14 16.16
C GLY A 500 -15.26 32.05 15.74
N GLY A 501 -15.74 30.82 15.56
CA GLY A 501 -17.11 30.54 15.13
C GLY A 501 -17.32 30.46 13.61
N LYS A 502 -16.34 30.84 12.78
CA LYS A 502 -16.38 30.52 11.35
C LYS A 502 -16.23 29.02 11.12
N GLN A 503 -17.04 28.47 10.21
CA GLN A 503 -16.94 27.06 9.83
C GLN A 503 -15.87 26.84 8.76
N ALA A 504 -15.31 25.63 8.71
CA ALA A 504 -14.32 25.26 7.70
C ALA A 504 -14.80 25.54 6.26
N PHE A 505 -16.08 25.32 5.96
CA PHE A 505 -16.67 25.62 4.64
C PHE A 505 -16.47 27.09 4.23
N ASP A 506 -16.78 28.02 5.13
CA ASP A 506 -16.70 29.45 4.85
C ASP A 506 -15.25 29.91 4.65
N LEU A 507 -14.31 29.29 5.36
CA LEU A 507 -12.88 29.55 5.25
C LEU A 507 -12.34 29.09 3.88
N VAL A 508 -12.65 27.86 3.48
CA VAL A 508 -12.21 27.28 2.19
C VAL A 508 -12.87 28.02 1.03
N GLN A 509 -14.20 28.15 1.04
CA GLN A 509 -14.91 28.84 -0.04
C GLN A 509 -14.50 30.32 -0.10
N GLY A 510 -14.32 30.97 1.05
CA GLY A 510 -13.84 32.35 1.15
C GLY A 510 -12.46 32.53 0.50
N TYR A 511 -11.52 31.62 0.76
CA TYR A 511 -10.22 31.63 0.09
C TYR A 511 -10.38 31.54 -1.44
N TRP A 512 -11.16 30.58 -1.94
CA TRP A 512 -11.33 30.39 -3.39
C TRP A 512 -12.09 31.52 -4.07
N LYS A 513 -12.99 32.23 -3.36
CA LYS A 513 -13.59 33.47 -3.86
C LYS A 513 -12.54 34.55 -4.11
N THR A 514 -11.52 34.65 -3.24
CA THR A 514 -10.44 35.64 -3.38
C THR A 514 -9.37 35.24 -4.41
N ALA A 515 -9.25 33.96 -4.75
CA ALA A 515 -8.29 33.47 -5.74
C ALA A 515 -8.62 33.91 -7.18
N GLN A 516 -9.82 34.47 -7.44
CA GLN A 516 -10.26 35.04 -8.73
C GLN A 516 -10.08 34.12 -9.96
N LEU A 517 -10.12 32.79 -9.76
CA LEU A 517 -10.05 31.82 -10.86
C LEU A 517 -11.32 31.81 -11.73
N ALA A 518 -12.42 32.40 -11.28
CA ALA A 518 -13.64 32.60 -12.05
C ALA A 518 -14.18 34.02 -11.81
N PRO A 519 -14.89 34.63 -12.78
CA PRO A 519 -15.60 35.87 -12.55
C PRO A 519 -16.57 35.74 -11.38
N THR A 520 -16.71 36.77 -10.53
CA THR A 520 -17.54 36.73 -9.32
C THR A 520 -18.97 36.26 -9.60
N ALA A 521 -19.56 36.70 -10.72
CA ALA A 521 -20.92 36.33 -11.13
C ALA A 521 -21.08 34.82 -11.46
N GLN A 522 -19.98 34.10 -11.71
CA GLN A 522 -19.96 32.68 -12.07
C GLN A 522 -19.34 31.80 -10.98
N PHE A 523 -18.92 32.38 -9.85
CA PHE A 523 -18.21 31.66 -8.80
C PHE A 523 -19.01 30.45 -8.27
N ASP A 524 -20.32 30.60 -8.06
CA ASP A 524 -21.14 29.51 -7.51
C ASP A 524 -21.21 28.30 -8.45
N ALA A 525 -21.28 28.53 -9.76
CA ALA A 525 -21.25 27.46 -10.75
C ALA A 525 -19.87 26.79 -10.81
N PHE A 526 -18.81 27.59 -10.77
CA PHE A 526 -17.42 27.10 -10.69
C PHE A 526 -17.18 26.26 -9.43
N TRP A 527 -17.63 26.74 -8.26
CA TRP A 527 -17.49 26.06 -6.99
C TRP A 527 -18.24 24.73 -6.98
N ARG A 528 -19.52 24.73 -7.40
CA ARG A 528 -20.31 23.48 -7.51
C ARG A 528 -19.66 22.47 -8.44
N LYS A 529 -19.15 22.91 -9.59
CA LYS A 529 -18.41 22.04 -10.51
C LYS A 529 -17.12 21.49 -9.89
N SER A 530 -16.36 22.32 -9.19
CA SER A 530 -15.11 21.90 -8.54
C SER A 530 -15.35 20.91 -7.40
N VAL A 531 -16.42 21.10 -6.61
CA VAL A 531 -16.84 20.13 -5.58
C VAL A 531 -17.31 18.82 -6.22
N HIS A 532 -18.11 18.90 -7.30
CA HIS A 532 -18.59 17.71 -8.02
C HIS A 532 -17.44 16.90 -8.64
N ASP A 533 -16.54 17.56 -9.38
CA ASP A 533 -15.42 16.91 -10.05
C ASP A 533 -14.30 16.54 -9.05
N GLY A 534 -14.33 17.12 -7.84
CA GLY A 534 -13.31 17.01 -6.80
C GLY A 534 -12.07 17.87 -7.01
N ILE A 535 -11.82 18.35 -8.23
CA ILE A 535 -10.63 19.11 -8.61
C ILE A 535 -10.95 20.58 -8.86
N ILE A 536 -9.98 21.45 -8.59
CA ILE A 536 -10.05 22.85 -8.98
C ILE A 536 -9.27 23.02 -10.29
N PRO A 537 -9.95 23.34 -11.41
CA PRO A 537 -9.29 23.41 -12.70
C PRO A 537 -8.27 24.56 -12.75
N ARG A 538 -7.20 24.38 -13.55
CA ARG A 538 -6.13 25.37 -13.77
C ARG A 538 -5.30 25.71 -12.53
N THR A 539 -5.18 24.78 -11.58
CA THR A 539 -4.33 24.93 -10.38
C THR A 539 -3.02 24.15 -10.44
N ALA A 540 -2.88 23.22 -11.39
CA ALA A 540 -1.63 22.52 -11.68
C ALA A 540 -0.48 23.53 -11.87
N LEU A 541 0.67 23.24 -11.28
CA LEU A 541 1.81 24.13 -11.34
C LEU A 541 2.42 24.12 -12.75
N PRO A 542 2.83 25.29 -13.27
CA PRO A 542 3.42 25.36 -14.60
C PRO A 542 4.75 24.62 -14.63
N ILE A 543 4.98 23.91 -15.73
CA ILE A 543 6.27 23.27 -16.00
C ILE A 543 7.31 24.36 -16.21
N LYS A 544 8.41 24.25 -15.48
CA LYS A 544 9.58 25.13 -15.59
C LYS A 544 10.65 24.47 -16.46
N ALA A 545 11.10 25.19 -17.48
CA ALA A 545 12.29 24.79 -18.24
C ALA A 545 13.53 24.99 -17.35
N VAL A 546 14.40 23.99 -17.29
CA VAL A 546 15.58 23.98 -16.44
C VAL A 546 16.81 23.62 -17.25
N SER A 547 17.96 24.14 -16.83
CA SER A 547 19.28 23.83 -17.38
C SER A 547 20.25 23.57 -16.23
N LEU A 548 21.14 22.60 -16.40
CA LEU A 548 22.17 22.32 -15.40
C LEU A 548 23.03 23.56 -15.15
N ARG A 549 23.52 23.69 -13.92
CA ARG A 549 24.55 24.68 -13.58
C ARG A 549 25.82 24.42 -14.40
N PRO A 550 26.49 25.49 -14.88
CA PRO A 550 27.77 25.34 -15.58
C PRO A 550 28.84 24.80 -14.62
N ASN A 551 29.74 23.96 -15.14
CA ASN A 551 30.84 23.35 -14.36
C ASN A 551 30.37 22.60 -13.11
N LEU A 552 29.23 21.89 -13.21
CA LEU A 552 28.66 21.13 -12.10
C LEU A 552 29.69 20.14 -11.53
N THR A 553 30.08 20.38 -10.28
CA THR A 553 30.98 19.50 -9.53
C THR A 553 30.22 18.92 -8.36
N ILE A 554 30.20 17.60 -8.25
CA ILE A 554 29.50 16.86 -7.20
C ILE A 554 30.53 16.07 -6.39
N GLU A 555 30.47 16.23 -5.08
CA GLU A 555 31.23 15.42 -4.14
C GLU A 555 30.29 14.34 -3.57
N LEU A 556 30.69 13.09 -3.69
CA LEU A 556 29.97 11.99 -3.06
C LEU A 556 30.43 11.79 -1.62
N PRO A 557 29.52 11.47 -0.68
CA PRO A 557 29.90 11.07 0.67
C PRO A 557 30.85 9.87 0.65
N LEU A 558 31.71 9.79 1.67
CA LEU A 558 32.60 8.65 1.87
C LEU A 558 31.77 7.36 2.03
N VAL A 559 32.15 6.32 1.30
CA VAL A 559 31.61 4.96 1.51
C VAL A 559 32.44 4.29 2.60
N GLU A 560 31.89 4.18 3.81
CA GLU A 560 32.51 3.43 4.89
C GLU A 560 32.25 1.92 4.75
N GLU A 561 33.31 1.12 4.64
CA GLU A 561 33.19 -0.35 4.52
C GLU A 561 33.27 -1.10 5.86
N ARG A 562 33.31 -0.37 7.00
CA ARG A 562 33.44 -0.99 8.34
C ARG A 562 32.07 -1.16 9.01
N GLY A 563 31.84 -2.35 9.57
CA GLY A 563 30.60 -2.69 10.27
C GLY A 563 29.42 -2.96 9.32
N LEU A 564 28.23 -3.14 9.88
CA LEU A 564 27.00 -3.30 9.11
C LEU A 564 26.43 -1.93 8.71
N GLU A 565 25.85 -1.84 7.51
CA GLU A 565 25.01 -0.71 7.10
C GLU A 565 23.59 -0.88 7.67
N ILE A 566 23.06 0.13 8.34
CA ILE A 566 21.65 0.18 8.74
C ILE A 566 20.91 1.08 7.77
N ARG A 567 19.83 0.57 7.17
CA ARG A 567 18.91 1.34 6.33
C ARG A 567 17.56 1.48 7.02
N PHE A 568 17.04 2.70 7.07
CA PHE A 568 15.68 3.01 7.48
C PHE A 568 14.78 3.13 6.26
N ALA A 569 13.59 2.52 6.30
CA ALA A 569 12.62 2.61 5.23
C ALA A 569 11.20 2.83 5.77
N PRO A 570 10.33 3.57 5.06
CA PRO A 570 8.90 3.57 5.34
C PRO A 570 8.36 2.15 5.34
N ASP A 571 7.49 1.82 6.28
CA ASP A 571 6.85 0.52 6.23
C ASP A 571 5.75 0.51 5.16
N PRO A 572 5.66 -0.55 4.33
CA PRO A 572 4.64 -0.67 3.30
C PRO A 572 3.19 -0.54 3.76
N THR A 573 2.90 -0.90 5.02
CA THR A 573 1.54 -0.88 5.56
C THR A 573 1.36 0.15 6.67
N MET A 574 2.41 0.58 7.36
CA MET A 574 2.31 1.61 8.42
C MET A 574 2.79 3.01 8.02
N TYR A 575 3.48 3.15 6.88
CA TYR A 575 4.15 4.38 6.46
C TYR A 575 5.16 4.86 7.53
N ASP A 576 4.87 5.97 8.21
CA ASP A 576 5.63 6.54 9.31
C ASP A 576 5.10 6.16 10.71
N GLY A 577 3.98 5.43 10.79
CA GLY A 577 3.30 5.07 12.04
C GLY A 577 1.99 5.79 12.30
N ARG A 578 1.58 6.72 11.42
CA ARG A 578 0.25 7.35 11.49
C ARG A 578 -0.91 6.35 11.29
N PHE A 579 -0.64 5.20 10.68
CA PHE A 579 -1.59 4.10 10.47
C PHE A 579 -1.47 2.98 11.51
N ALA A 580 -0.66 3.13 12.57
CA ALA A 580 -0.37 2.05 13.50
C ALA A 580 -1.61 1.43 14.16
N ASN A 581 -2.69 2.18 14.38
CA ASN A 581 -3.92 1.64 14.96
C ASN A 581 -4.90 1.05 13.92
N ASN A 582 -4.60 1.17 12.63
CA ASN A 582 -5.44 0.70 11.55
C ASN A 582 -5.32 -0.82 11.39
N THR A 583 -6.38 -1.53 11.78
CA THR A 583 -6.36 -3.00 11.82
C THR A 583 -6.35 -3.68 10.45
N TRP A 584 -6.90 -3.02 9.40
CA TRP A 584 -6.78 -3.53 8.03
C TRP A 584 -5.33 -3.54 7.57
N LEU A 585 -4.58 -2.47 7.84
CA LEU A 585 -3.17 -2.37 7.45
C LEU A 585 -2.23 -3.15 8.36
N GLN A 586 -2.59 -3.38 9.63
CA GLN A 586 -1.85 -4.26 10.54
C GLN A 586 -1.92 -5.72 10.10
N GLU A 587 -3.10 -6.21 9.73
CA GLU A 587 -3.28 -7.58 9.26
C GLU A 587 -2.76 -7.79 7.83
N LEU A 588 -2.75 -6.75 7.01
CA LEU A 588 -2.33 -6.81 5.61
C LEU A 588 -0.89 -7.35 5.48
N PRO A 589 -0.67 -8.48 4.80
CA PRO A 589 0.68 -8.99 4.58
C PRO A 589 1.47 -7.99 3.73
N LYS A 590 2.64 -7.58 4.23
CA LYS A 590 3.54 -6.68 3.50
C LYS A 590 3.86 -7.24 2.11
N PRO A 591 3.84 -6.42 1.03
CA PRO A 591 4.05 -6.89 -0.34
C PRO A 591 5.29 -7.76 -0.55
N VAL A 592 6.38 -7.39 0.12
CA VAL A 592 7.69 -8.05 -0.03
C VAL A 592 7.85 -9.23 0.92
N SER A 593 7.69 -9.01 2.23
CA SER A 593 8.02 -10.02 3.26
C SER A 593 6.87 -10.92 3.68
N ARG A 594 5.62 -10.57 3.34
CA ARG A 594 4.39 -11.24 3.81
C ARG A 594 4.21 -11.30 5.34
N ILE A 595 5.02 -10.55 6.08
CA ILE A 595 4.84 -10.34 7.52
C ILE A 595 3.66 -9.40 7.74
N CYS A 596 2.87 -9.64 8.78
CA CYS A 596 1.82 -8.76 9.28
C CYS A 596 2.00 -8.56 10.79
N TRP A 597 1.34 -7.53 11.34
CA TRP A 597 1.40 -7.15 12.75
C TRP A 597 2.79 -6.80 13.32
N ASP A 598 3.88 -6.85 12.55
CA ASP A 598 5.22 -6.55 13.04
C ASP A 598 6.08 -5.91 11.94
N ASN A 599 7.04 -5.07 12.36
CA ASN A 599 8.29 -4.87 11.63
C ASN A 599 9.38 -5.79 12.18
N VAL A 600 10.47 -5.94 11.43
CA VAL A 600 11.62 -6.80 11.76
C VAL A 600 12.90 -6.16 11.22
N ALA A 601 14.05 -6.67 11.68
CA ALA A 601 15.36 -6.40 11.11
C ALA A 601 15.62 -7.34 9.91
N PHE A 602 15.41 -6.82 8.70
CA PHE A 602 15.66 -7.57 7.47
C PHE A 602 17.15 -7.62 7.15
N MET A 603 17.64 -8.77 6.68
CA MET A 603 19.05 -8.96 6.31
C MET A 603 19.19 -10.02 5.21
N SER A 604 20.37 -10.13 4.60
CA SER A 604 20.65 -11.24 3.68
C SER A 604 20.77 -12.56 4.42
N LEU A 605 20.62 -13.67 3.70
CA LEU A 605 20.84 -15.00 4.27
C LEU A 605 22.27 -15.14 4.81
N LYS A 606 23.27 -14.64 4.07
CA LYS A 606 24.68 -14.71 4.46
C LYS A 606 24.96 -13.88 5.71
N THR A 607 24.40 -12.68 5.81
CA THR A 607 24.51 -11.87 7.04
C THR A 607 23.81 -12.55 8.21
N ALA A 608 22.65 -13.15 7.99
CA ALA A 608 21.98 -13.93 9.04
C ALA A 608 22.83 -15.12 9.54
N GLN A 609 23.55 -15.81 8.64
CA GLN A 609 24.48 -16.89 9.01
C GLN A 609 25.69 -16.36 9.79
N GLN A 610 26.29 -15.26 9.35
CA GLN A 610 27.43 -14.61 10.03
C GLN A 610 27.06 -14.16 11.45
N LEU A 611 25.83 -13.67 11.65
CA LEU A 611 25.33 -13.23 12.95
C LEU A 611 24.81 -14.38 13.82
N GLY A 612 24.76 -15.61 13.32
CA GLY A 612 24.20 -16.77 14.02
C GLY A 612 22.67 -16.72 14.20
N VAL A 613 21.97 -15.95 13.37
CA VAL A 613 20.49 -15.88 13.32
C VAL A 613 19.93 -17.17 12.72
N VAL A 614 20.59 -17.73 11.71
CA VAL A 614 20.29 -19.04 11.12
C VAL A 614 21.55 -19.90 11.11
N GLY A 615 21.38 -21.23 11.14
CA GLY A 615 22.50 -22.16 11.08
C GLY A 615 23.16 -22.17 9.70
N THR A 616 24.45 -22.50 9.64
CA THR A 616 25.20 -22.69 8.39
C THR A 616 24.79 -23.96 7.63
N GLU A 617 24.34 -25.00 8.34
CA GLU A 617 23.86 -26.27 7.76
C GLU A 617 22.32 -26.40 7.72
N LYS A 618 21.61 -25.68 8.58
CA LYS A 618 20.14 -25.65 8.67
C LYS A 618 19.67 -24.21 8.55
N VAL A 619 19.42 -23.80 7.31
CA VAL A 619 19.01 -22.44 6.92
C VAL A 619 17.55 -22.13 7.31
N ALA A 620 16.78 -23.13 7.75
CA ALA A 620 15.38 -22.98 8.11
C ALA A 620 15.19 -22.21 9.43
N LEU A 621 14.37 -21.14 9.39
CA LEU A 621 13.81 -20.55 10.60
C LEU A 621 12.74 -21.49 11.17
N VAL A 622 12.73 -21.67 12.49
CA VAL A 622 11.61 -22.33 13.19
C VAL A 622 10.34 -21.52 12.90
N HIS A 623 9.30 -22.20 12.39
CA HIS A 623 8.04 -21.60 11.95
C HIS A 623 7.53 -20.54 12.95
N ASP A 624 7.23 -19.35 12.45
CA ASP A 624 6.76 -18.14 13.18
C ASP A 624 7.63 -17.65 14.34
N SER A 625 8.85 -18.17 14.51
CA SER A 625 9.74 -17.78 15.60
C SER A 625 11.04 -17.19 15.03
N ALA A 626 11.26 -15.90 15.25
CA ALA A 626 12.45 -15.19 14.80
C ALA A 626 13.40 -14.93 15.99
N PRO A 627 14.72 -15.14 15.86
CA PRO A 627 15.69 -14.72 16.86
C PRO A 627 15.66 -13.21 17.07
N LEU A 628 15.85 -12.78 18.32
CA LEU A 628 16.07 -11.36 18.63
C LEU A 628 17.56 -11.03 18.45
N VAL A 629 17.83 -9.93 17.76
CA VAL A 629 19.16 -9.33 17.61
C VAL A 629 19.20 -7.98 18.30
N GLN A 630 20.30 -7.72 18.99
CA GLN A 630 20.61 -6.41 19.53
C GLN A 630 21.52 -5.68 18.54
N ILE A 631 21.01 -4.59 17.99
CA ILE A 631 21.69 -3.72 17.03
C ILE A 631 22.20 -2.50 17.79
N ARG A 632 23.48 -2.19 17.66
CA ARG A 632 24.14 -1.01 18.22
C ARG A 632 24.72 -0.16 17.11
N VAL A 633 24.39 1.12 17.10
CA VAL A 633 24.95 2.10 16.15
C VAL A 633 24.95 3.48 16.77
N ASN A 634 26.04 4.25 16.61
CA ASN A 634 26.17 5.62 17.11
C ASN A 634 25.78 5.77 18.60
N GLY A 635 26.19 4.81 19.45
CA GLY A 635 25.89 4.77 20.88
C GLY A 635 24.45 4.41 21.26
N ARG A 636 23.58 4.11 20.29
CA ARG A 636 22.17 3.73 20.50
C ARG A 636 21.99 2.24 20.30
N THR A 637 21.00 1.67 20.99
CA THR A 637 20.72 0.23 20.96
C THR A 637 19.25 -0.04 20.67
N LEU A 638 18.97 -1.00 19.79
CA LEU A 638 17.64 -1.54 19.52
C LEU A 638 17.68 -3.06 19.61
N ILE A 639 16.66 -3.66 20.21
CA ILE A 639 16.42 -5.11 20.11
C ILE A 639 15.24 -5.33 19.18
N ALA A 640 15.45 -6.11 18.13
CA ALA A 640 14.43 -6.41 17.12
C ALA A 640 14.50 -7.87 16.66
N ALA A 641 13.38 -8.40 16.17
CA ALA A 641 13.36 -9.72 15.54
C ALA A 641 14.11 -9.69 14.21
N ALA A 642 15.05 -10.61 14.00
CA ALA A 642 15.81 -10.72 12.76
C ALA A 642 15.10 -11.64 11.76
N TYR A 643 15.06 -11.23 10.50
CA TYR A 643 14.44 -11.99 9.42
C TYR A 643 15.28 -11.95 8.13
N PRO A 644 15.85 -13.08 7.68
CA PRO A 644 16.53 -13.14 6.41
C PRO A 644 15.52 -13.04 5.27
N ILE A 645 15.77 -12.15 4.31
CA ILE A 645 14.94 -12.02 3.11
C ILE A 645 15.79 -12.22 1.85
N PRO A 646 15.38 -13.09 0.92
CA PRO A 646 16.10 -13.29 -0.34
C PRO A 646 16.24 -12.00 -1.14
N GLY A 647 17.37 -11.81 -1.81
CA GLY A 647 17.66 -10.60 -2.58
C GLY A 647 18.17 -9.41 -1.76
N HIS A 648 18.25 -9.52 -0.43
CA HIS A 648 18.85 -8.46 0.39
C HIS A 648 20.37 -8.45 0.24
N VAL A 649 20.98 -7.27 0.14
CA VAL A 649 22.43 -7.11 0.08
C VAL A 649 23.09 -7.61 1.37
N ASP A 650 24.28 -8.18 1.23
CA ASP A 650 25.11 -8.61 2.36
C ASP A 650 25.54 -7.42 3.23
N ASN A 651 25.95 -7.70 4.47
CA ASN A 651 26.49 -6.73 5.43
C ASN A 651 25.58 -5.52 5.70
N ALA A 652 24.26 -5.68 5.53
CA ALA A 652 23.29 -4.63 5.78
C ALA A 652 22.05 -5.15 6.52
N ILE A 653 21.42 -4.26 7.29
CA ILE A 653 20.14 -4.48 7.94
C ILE A 653 19.16 -3.39 7.53
N THR A 654 18.00 -3.76 6.99
CA THR A 654 16.90 -2.82 6.75
C THR A 654 15.89 -2.86 7.89
N LEU A 655 15.56 -1.68 8.43
CA LEU A 655 14.62 -1.44 9.51
C LEU A 655 13.44 -0.61 9.00
N HIS A 656 12.24 -1.17 9.06
CA HIS A 656 11.02 -0.43 8.72
C HIS A 656 10.55 0.48 9.87
N LEU A 657 10.08 1.67 9.51
CA LEU A 657 9.53 2.69 10.41
C LEU A 657 8.06 2.41 10.77
N GLY A 658 7.49 3.17 11.72
CA GLY A 658 6.04 3.19 11.96
C GLY A 658 5.45 2.13 12.91
N TYR A 659 6.30 1.32 13.54
CA TYR A 659 5.92 0.37 14.61
C TYR A 659 6.54 0.77 15.97
N GLY A 660 6.22 0.01 17.01
CA GLY A 660 6.75 0.22 18.37
C GLY A 660 6.17 1.45 19.07
N ARG A 661 5.02 1.93 18.62
CA ARG A 661 4.29 3.02 19.27
C ARG A 661 3.82 2.60 20.65
N THR A 662 3.88 3.51 21.60
CA THR A 662 3.43 3.27 22.99
C THR A 662 2.00 3.77 23.20
N ARG A 663 1.51 4.67 22.34
CA ARG A 663 0.18 5.29 22.42
C ARG A 663 -0.50 5.39 21.04
N ALA A 664 -0.48 4.32 20.25
CA ALA A 664 -1.22 4.30 18.99
C ALA A 664 -2.74 4.09 19.18
N GLY A 665 -3.13 3.39 20.24
CA GLY A 665 -4.50 2.94 20.50
C GLY A 665 -4.55 1.47 20.92
N SER A 666 -5.75 0.88 20.93
CA SER A 666 -6.01 -0.49 21.41
C SER A 666 -5.38 -1.57 20.53
N ASN A 667 -5.09 -1.27 19.26
CA ASN A 667 -4.63 -2.26 18.28
C ASN A 667 -3.15 -2.12 17.93
N GLY A 668 -2.60 -0.90 17.97
CA GLY A 668 -1.23 -0.61 17.53
C GLY A 668 -0.20 -0.39 18.65
N SER A 669 -0.62 -0.26 19.91
CA SER A 669 0.30 0.03 21.02
C SER A 669 1.07 -1.23 21.43
N GLY A 670 2.40 -1.13 21.49
CA GLY A 670 3.28 -2.25 21.85
C GLY A 670 3.45 -3.29 20.74
N THR A 671 3.03 -2.96 19.51
CA THR A 671 3.14 -3.82 18.33
C THR A 671 4.43 -3.52 17.57
N GLY A 672 5.22 -4.55 17.22
CA GLY A 672 6.53 -4.40 16.58
C GLY A 672 7.57 -3.67 17.44
N PHE A 673 8.56 -3.05 16.79
CA PHE A 673 9.75 -2.45 17.38
C PHE A 673 9.92 -0.98 16.93
N ASN A 674 10.27 -0.08 17.86
CA ASN A 674 10.45 1.34 17.53
C ASN A 674 11.85 1.59 16.94
N THR A 675 11.92 1.66 15.62
CA THR A 675 13.17 1.84 14.87
C THR A 675 13.63 3.30 14.80
N TYR A 676 12.75 4.27 15.10
CA TYR A 676 13.13 5.69 15.20
C TYR A 676 14.20 5.93 16.27
N THR A 677 14.29 5.05 17.28
CA THR A 677 15.29 5.09 18.34
C THR A 677 16.75 5.02 17.87
N LEU A 678 17.01 4.53 16.64
CA LEU A 678 18.35 4.50 16.05
C LEU A 678 18.59 5.62 15.01
N ARG A 679 17.52 6.27 14.54
CA ARG A 679 17.59 7.25 13.45
C ARG A 679 18.04 8.61 13.97
N THR A 680 18.95 9.27 13.25
CA THR A 680 19.47 10.59 13.61
C THR A 680 19.30 11.62 12.50
N SER A 681 19.36 12.91 12.82
CA SER A 681 19.17 13.98 11.83
C SER A 681 20.29 14.03 10.79
N ASP A 682 21.49 13.59 11.15
CA ASP A 682 22.61 13.46 10.20
C ASP A 682 22.56 12.16 9.40
N ALA A 683 21.75 11.18 9.82
CA ALA A 683 21.59 9.87 9.18
C ALA A 683 20.12 9.40 9.21
N MET A 684 19.27 10.12 8.46
CA MET A 684 17.82 9.87 8.40
C MET A 684 17.46 8.57 7.67
N TRP A 685 18.29 8.15 6.71
CA TRP A 685 17.94 7.06 5.80
C TRP A 685 18.87 5.87 5.88
N PHE A 686 20.15 6.09 6.11
CA PHE A 686 21.10 5.01 6.37
C PHE A 686 22.33 5.51 7.12
N THR A 687 23.03 4.59 7.79
CA THR A 687 24.28 4.83 8.55
C THR A 687 25.15 3.57 8.57
N HIS A 688 26.45 3.74 8.81
CA HIS A 688 27.44 2.65 8.88
C HIS A 688 27.90 2.41 10.31
N GLY A 689 28.82 1.44 10.47
CA GLY A 689 29.46 1.16 11.75
C GLY A 689 28.57 0.43 12.75
N ALA A 690 27.47 -0.19 12.31
CA ALA A 690 26.60 -0.91 13.22
C ALA A 690 27.17 -2.29 13.58
N GLU A 691 26.96 -2.67 14.83
CA GLU A 691 27.24 -3.99 15.36
C GLU A 691 25.92 -4.68 15.69
N ALA A 692 25.77 -5.95 15.32
CA ALA A 692 24.60 -6.75 15.67
C ALA A 692 25.04 -8.06 16.33
N VAL A 693 24.35 -8.45 17.39
CA VAL A 693 24.58 -9.72 18.09
C VAL A 693 23.26 -10.37 18.45
N THR A 694 23.19 -11.70 18.39
CA THR A 694 21.99 -12.44 18.85
C THR A 694 21.87 -12.35 20.37
N THR A 695 20.65 -12.24 20.88
CA THR A 695 20.40 -12.15 22.33
C THR A 695 20.13 -13.52 22.98
N GLY A 696 20.04 -14.58 22.18
CA GLY A 696 19.57 -15.90 22.60
C GLY A 696 18.05 -16.01 22.80
N GLN A 697 17.32 -14.89 22.74
CA GLN A 697 15.86 -14.87 22.86
C GLN A 697 15.18 -14.98 21.50
N ARG A 698 13.90 -15.34 21.49
CA ARG A 698 13.08 -15.48 20.27
C ARG A 698 11.77 -14.70 20.40
N TYR A 699 11.24 -14.28 19.26
CA TYR A 699 10.01 -13.52 19.12
C TYR A 699 9.07 -14.20 18.12
N THR A 700 7.78 -14.20 18.42
CA THR A 700 6.79 -14.75 17.48
C THR A 700 6.39 -13.70 16.44
N ILE A 701 6.57 -13.99 15.16
CA ILE A 701 6.17 -13.14 14.03
C ILE A 701 4.99 -13.79 13.29
N ALA A 702 4.05 -12.98 12.80
CA ALA A 702 2.97 -13.47 11.94
C ALA A 702 3.33 -13.28 10.46
N ARG A 703 3.30 -14.37 9.67
CA ARG A 703 3.70 -14.37 8.26
C ARG A 703 2.77 -15.26 7.45
N THR A 704 2.30 -14.81 6.29
CA THR A 704 1.37 -15.59 5.45
C THR A 704 2.05 -16.32 4.29
N GLU A 705 3.37 -16.19 4.16
CA GLU A 705 4.18 -16.72 3.07
C GLU A 705 4.02 -18.23 2.84
N GLU A 706 3.90 -19.00 3.92
CA GLU A 706 3.76 -20.46 3.91
C GLU A 706 2.33 -20.93 4.20
N HIS A 707 1.37 -20.00 4.27
CA HIS A 707 -0.03 -20.37 4.49
C HIS A 707 -0.68 -20.80 3.19
N HIS A 708 -1.60 -21.76 3.31
CA HIS A 708 -2.49 -22.18 2.22
C HIS A 708 -1.74 -22.57 0.94
N LEU A 709 -0.61 -23.28 1.11
CA LEU A 709 0.21 -23.77 0.00
C LEU A 709 -0.62 -24.56 -1.01
N ILE A 710 -0.32 -24.34 -2.28
CA ILE A 710 -0.84 -25.13 -3.39
C ILE A 710 0.23 -26.17 -3.73
N GLU A 711 -0.19 -27.41 -3.96
CA GLU A 711 0.71 -28.50 -4.29
C GLU A 711 1.05 -28.45 -5.79
N HIS A 712 2.34 -28.33 -6.13
CA HIS A 712 2.81 -28.10 -7.51
C HIS A 712 3.63 -29.24 -8.12
N GLY A 713 3.84 -30.34 -7.38
CA GLY A 713 4.66 -31.48 -7.82
C GLY A 713 6.15 -31.12 -7.98
N GLU A 714 7.01 -32.13 -8.14
CA GLU A 714 8.43 -31.92 -8.49
C GLU A 714 8.57 -31.57 -9.98
N LEU A 715 9.56 -30.74 -10.35
CA LEU A 715 9.78 -30.22 -11.71
C LEU A 715 9.87 -31.33 -12.79
N ASP A 716 10.48 -32.47 -12.44
CA ASP A 716 10.68 -33.63 -13.33
C ASP A 716 9.60 -34.71 -13.15
N SER A 717 8.55 -34.46 -12.37
CA SER A 717 7.47 -35.43 -12.16
C SER A 717 6.43 -35.33 -13.27
N MET A 718 5.83 -36.47 -13.63
CA MET A 718 4.62 -36.55 -14.47
C MET A 718 3.41 -35.78 -13.88
N HIS A 719 3.58 -35.20 -12.69
CA HIS A 719 2.61 -34.46 -11.88
C HIS A 719 3.02 -33.00 -11.64
N HIS A 720 3.98 -32.44 -12.39
CA HIS A 720 4.31 -31.01 -12.29
C HIS A 720 3.11 -30.14 -12.71
N ARG A 721 2.69 -29.22 -11.83
CA ARG A 721 1.52 -28.35 -12.02
C ARG A 721 1.96 -26.89 -12.14
N PRO A 722 2.04 -26.32 -13.35
CA PRO A 722 2.52 -24.94 -13.52
C PRO A 722 1.58 -23.95 -12.85
N ILE A 723 2.08 -23.23 -11.84
CA ILE A 723 1.37 -22.16 -11.12
C ILE A 723 1.21 -20.92 -11.98
N MET A 724 2.28 -20.63 -12.72
CA MET A 724 2.50 -19.44 -13.50
C MET A 724 3.32 -19.82 -14.73
N LEU A 725 2.89 -19.35 -15.89
CA LEU A 725 3.72 -19.37 -17.10
C LEU A 725 4.58 -18.11 -17.12
N ILE A 726 5.90 -18.27 -17.29
CA ILE A 726 6.88 -17.18 -17.34
C ILE A 726 7.65 -17.34 -18.64
N GLY A 727 7.70 -16.28 -19.45
CA GLY A 727 8.50 -16.23 -20.67
C GLY A 727 9.14 -14.86 -20.85
N THR A 728 10.10 -14.75 -21.77
CA THR A 728 10.69 -13.45 -22.13
C THR A 728 9.93 -12.79 -23.28
N LEU A 729 10.11 -11.49 -23.45
CA LEU A 729 9.55 -10.73 -24.57
C LEU A 729 10.04 -11.30 -25.92
N GLN A 730 11.31 -11.70 -25.98
CA GLN A 730 11.87 -12.34 -27.17
C GLN A 730 11.17 -13.66 -27.48
N GLU A 731 11.01 -14.53 -26.48
CA GLU A 731 10.27 -15.81 -26.67
C GLU A 731 8.82 -15.58 -27.10
N PHE A 732 8.15 -14.55 -26.57
CA PHE A 732 6.79 -14.20 -26.98
C PHE A 732 6.72 -13.67 -28.42
N GLN A 733 7.73 -12.91 -28.86
CA GLN A 733 7.81 -12.43 -30.24
C GLN A 733 8.01 -13.57 -31.24
N GLU A 734 8.79 -14.58 -30.86
CA GLU A 734 9.06 -15.80 -31.63
C GLU A 734 7.86 -16.75 -31.66
N ASP A 735 7.25 -17.05 -30.50
CA ASP A 735 6.04 -17.87 -30.35
C ASP A 735 5.07 -17.24 -29.34
N PRO A 736 4.03 -16.53 -29.81
CA PRO A 736 3.04 -15.90 -28.94
C PRO A 736 2.26 -16.87 -28.03
N HIS A 737 2.24 -18.16 -28.37
CA HIS A 737 1.60 -19.18 -27.54
C HIS A 737 2.49 -19.68 -26.40
N LEU A 738 3.78 -19.34 -26.41
CA LEU A 738 4.78 -19.79 -25.43
C LEU A 738 4.74 -21.32 -25.23
N LYS A 739 4.66 -22.09 -26.32
CA LYS A 739 4.44 -23.55 -26.28
C LYS A 739 5.52 -24.27 -25.45
N LYS A 740 6.75 -23.75 -25.48
CA LYS A 740 7.89 -24.26 -24.68
C LYS A 740 7.59 -24.31 -23.17
N HIS A 741 6.76 -23.39 -22.68
CA HIS A 741 6.42 -23.26 -21.26
C HIS A 741 5.11 -23.96 -20.90
N ARG A 742 4.36 -24.49 -21.88
CA ARG A 742 3.09 -25.19 -21.67
C ARG A 742 3.33 -26.69 -21.50
N HIS A 743 3.05 -27.20 -20.30
CA HIS A 743 3.04 -28.63 -20.04
C HIS A 743 1.59 -29.10 -19.82
N GLY A 744 1.04 -29.90 -20.74
CA GLY A 744 -0.28 -30.53 -20.59
C GLY A 744 -1.50 -29.62 -20.81
N GLU A 745 -1.32 -28.36 -21.23
CA GLU A 745 -2.41 -27.48 -21.64
C GLU A 745 -2.67 -27.58 -23.16
N GLY A 746 -3.90 -27.91 -23.57
CA GLY A 746 -4.30 -27.87 -24.97
C GLY A 746 -5.36 -28.89 -25.41
N GLU A 747 -5.58 -29.94 -24.62
CA GLU A 747 -6.62 -30.93 -24.89
C GLU A 747 -7.86 -30.69 -24.02
N GLU A 748 -9.05 -30.78 -24.62
CA GLU A 748 -10.30 -30.73 -23.85
C GLU A 748 -10.37 -32.00 -22.98
N LEU A 749 -10.03 -31.84 -21.69
CA LEU A 749 -10.00 -32.95 -20.77
C LEU A 749 -11.41 -33.56 -20.64
N PRO A 750 -11.56 -34.88 -20.84
CA PRO A 750 -12.85 -35.52 -20.75
C PRO A 750 -13.42 -35.38 -19.33
N SER A 751 -14.74 -35.23 -19.24
CA SER A 751 -15.47 -35.20 -17.98
C SER A 751 -16.56 -36.27 -18.01
N MET A 752 -16.67 -37.06 -16.94
CA MET A 752 -17.78 -38.02 -16.77
C MET A 752 -19.13 -37.31 -16.58
N TYR A 753 -19.13 -36.03 -16.19
CA TYR A 753 -20.33 -35.22 -16.05
C TYR A 753 -20.59 -34.40 -17.31
N LYS A 754 -21.85 -34.35 -17.73
CA LYS A 754 -22.31 -33.44 -18.78
C LYS A 754 -22.22 -32.00 -18.26
N GLY A 755 -21.34 -31.20 -18.82
CA GLY A 755 -21.17 -29.80 -18.43
C GLY A 755 -22.43 -28.97 -18.67
N PHE A 756 -22.69 -28.02 -17.76
CA PHE A 756 -23.68 -26.97 -18.00
C PHE A 756 -23.12 -25.99 -19.04
N ARG A 757 -23.92 -25.63 -20.03
CA ARG A 757 -23.47 -24.75 -21.13
C ARG A 757 -23.86 -23.31 -20.81
N TYR A 758 -22.88 -22.52 -20.41
CA TYR A 758 -23.06 -21.09 -20.14
C TYR A 758 -22.94 -20.23 -21.41
N ASP A 759 -22.43 -20.79 -22.50
CA ASP A 759 -22.10 -20.16 -23.79
C ASP A 759 -23.25 -20.18 -24.82
N ARG A 760 -24.29 -21.00 -24.62
CA ARG A 760 -25.32 -21.31 -25.62
C ARG A 760 -26.49 -20.32 -25.76
N TYR A 761 -26.49 -19.24 -25.00
CA TYR A 761 -27.64 -18.34 -24.89
C TYR A 761 -27.27 -16.93 -25.37
N GLN A 762 -26.91 -16.82 -26.65
CA GLN A 762 -26.46 -15.59 -27.31
C GLN A 762 -27.54 -14.92 -28.19
N ASN A 763 -28.73 -15.53 -28.34
CA ASN A 763 -29.84 -14.86 -29.03
C ASN A 763 -30.29 -13.66 -28.17
N PRO A 764 -30.49 -12.45 -28.74
CA PRO A 764 -31.02 -11.29 -28.03
C PRO A 764 -32.26 -11.56 -27.17
N ASP A 765 -33.13 -12.51 -27.56
CA ASP A 765 -34.36 -12.85 -26.82
C ASP A 765 -34.12 -13.70 -25.55
N ASN A 766 -32.94 -14.31 -25.39
CA ASN A 766 -32.61 -15.18 -24.26
C ASN A 766 -31.13 -15.03 -23.87
N TYR A 767 -30.63 -13.79 -23.76
CA TYR A 767 -29.23 -13.53 -23.41
C TYR A 767 -28.93 -13.92 -21.95
N ARG A 768 -27.85 -14.68 -21.72
CA ARG A 768 -27.36 -14.99 -20.36
C ARG A 768 -25.93 -14.49 -20.17
N TYR A 769 -25.69 -13.79 -19.06
CA TYR A 769 -24.36 -13.34 -18.67
C TYR A 769 -23.49 -14.54 -18.26
N ALA A 770 -22.20 -14.45 -18.55
CA ALA A 770 -21.19 -15.40 -18.14
C ALA A 770 -20.02 -14.61 -17.53
N TRP A 771 -19.98 -14.50 -16.21
CA TRP A 771 -18.97 -13.66 -15.57
C TRP A 771 -17.59 -14.34 -15.56
N ALA A 772 -16.56 -13.60 -15.93
CA ALA A 772 -15.17 -14.07 -15.94
C ALA A 772 -14.20 -12.98 -15.48
N MET A 773 -12.98 -13.40 -15.14
CA MET A 773 -11.90 -12.50 -14.74
C MET A 773 -10.61 -12.93 -15.44
N VAL A 774 -9.84 -11.97 -15.95
CA VAL A 774 -8.47 -12.19 -16.43
C VAL A 774 -7.51 -11.36 -15.56
N ILE A 775 -6.42 -11.98 -15.11
CA ILE A 775 -5.38 -11.33 -14.33
C ILE A 775 -4.07 -11.35 -15.13
N ASP A 776 -3.46 -10.17 -15.30
CA ASP A 776 -2.20 -9.97 -16.00
C ASP A 776 -1.06 -9.82 -14.97
N PRO A 777 -0.29 -10.89 -14.66
CA PRO A 777 0.83 -10.85 -13.73
C PRO A 777 2.02 -10.05 -14.27
N THR A 778 2.08 -9.75 -15.58
CA THR A 778 3.15 -8.92 -16.16
C THR A 778 3.17 -7.53 -15.56
N VAL A 779 1.98 -6.99 -15.28
CA VAL A 779 1.76 -5.65 -14.71
C VAL A 779 1.36 -5.67 -13.23
N CYS A 780 1.29 -6.84 -12.59
CA CYS A 780 1.00 -6.92 -11.16
C CYS A 780 2.27 -6.61 -10.34
N THR A 781 2.28 -5.49 -9.63
CA THR A 781 3.40 -5.11 -8.74
C THR A 781 3.32 -5.78 -7.37
N GLY A 782 2.19 -6.39 -7.01
CA GLY A 782 1.98 -6.96 -5.66
C GLY A 782 1.63 -5.92 -4.58
N CYS A 783 1.23 -4.69 -4.94
CA CYS A 783 0.94 -3.58 -4.03
C CYS A 783 -0.16 -3.80 -2.96
N SER A 784 -0.87 -4.93 -2.98
CA SER A 784 -1.93 -5.29 -2.02
C SER A 784 -3.15 -4.36 -1.94
N ALA A 785 -3.27 -3.30 -2.76
CA ALA A 785 -4.45 -2.43 -2.79
C ALA A 785 -5.76 -3.21 -3.08
N CYS A 786 -5.68 -4.25 -3.92
CA CYS A 786 -6.82 -5.12 -4.23
C CYS A 786 -7.28 -5.98 -3.04
N VAL A 787 -6.38 -6.29 -2.09
CA VAL A 787 -6.69 -7.05 -0.87
C VAL A 787 -7.49 -6.17 0.08
N THR A 788 -6.96 -4.97 0.41
CA THR A 788 -7.63 -4.00 1.29
C THR A 788 -8.97 -3.54 0.71
N ALA A 789 -9.05 -3.31 -0.62
CA ALA A 789 -10.32 -2.96 -1.26
C ALA A 789 -11.36 -4.08 -1.18
N CYS A 790 -10.93 -5.35 -1.27
CA CYS A 790 -11.81 -6.50 -1.10
C CYS A 790 -12.31 -6.61 0.35
N GLN A 791 -11.43 -6.32 1.32
CA GLN A 791 -11.77 -6.28 2.74
C GLN A 791 -12.81 -5.19 3.06
N ALA A 792 -12.57 -3.98 2.57
CA ALA A 792 -13.48 -2.84 2.73
C ALA A 792 -14.86 -3.08 2.09
N GLU A 793 -14.89 -3.58 0.85
CA GLU A 793 -16.13 -3.77 0.11
C GLU A 793 -16.98 -4.93 0.66
N ASN A 794 -16.34 -6.02 1.10
CA ASN A 794 -17.03 -7.27 1.41
C ASN A 794 -17.11 -7.56 2.90
N ASN A 795 -16.99 -6.56 3.79
CA ASN A 795 -17.13 -6.73 5.24
C ASN A 795 -16.24 -7.84 5.80
N ILE A 796 -15.03 -8.01 5.25
CA ILE A 796 -14.12 -9.07 5.69
C ILE A 796 -13.57 -8.68 7.06
N PRO A 797 -13.71 -9.53 8.09
CA PRO A 797 -13.25 -9.19 9.42
C PRO A 797 -11.73 -9.20 9.50
N VAL A 798 -11.18 -8.48 10.49
CA VAL A 798 -9.76 -8.55 10.83
C VAL A 798 -9.48 -9.71 11.79
N VAL A 799 -8.35 -10.38 11.58
CA VAL A 799 -7.82 -11.43 12.44
C VAL A 799 -6.54 -10.95 13.13
N GLY A 800 -6.49 -11.10 14.47
CA GLY A 800 -5.34 -10.71 15.26
C GLY A 800 -4.12 -11.61 15.06
N LYS A 801 -2.92 -11.08 15.34
CA LYS A 801 -1.61 -11.73 15.18
C LYS A 801 -1.58 -13.23 15.55
N ARG A 802 -2.09 -13.58 16.74
CA ARG A 802 -2.09 -14.97 17.25
C ARG A 802 -2.86 -15.95 16.36
N GLU A 803 -3.94 -15.49 15.76
CA GLU A 803 -4.77 -16.32 14.89
C GLU A 803 -4.27 -16.31 13.44
N VAL A 804 -3.57 -15.25 13.01
CA VAL A 804 -2.85 -15.28 11.73
C VAL A 804 -1.72 -16.31 11.79
N VAL A 805 -0.91 -16.36 12.84
CA VAL A 805 0.10 -17.43 13.10
C VAL A 805 -0.49 -18.84 12.96
N ARG A 806 -1.80 -19.00 13.18
CA ARG A 806 -2.53 -20.27 13.06
C ARG A 806 -3.15 -20.51 11.68
N GLN A 807 -2.79 -19.71 10.68
CA GLN A 807 -3.28 -19.77 9.29
C GLN A 807 -4.79 -19.53 9.17
N ARG A 808 -5.29 -18.53 9.90
CA ARG A 808 -6.74 -18.21 9.99
C ARG A 808 -7.07 -16.82 9.50
N GLU A 809 -6.16 -16.14 8.82
CA GLU A 809 -6.43 -14.84 8.18
C GLU A 809 -7.62 -14.93 7.22
N MET A 810 -8.39 -13.86 7.07
CA MET A 810 -9.69 -13.90 6.36
C MET A 810 -9.68 -13.29 4.95
N PHE A 811 -8.51 -13.14 4.31
CA PHE A 811 -8.41 -12.56 2.97
C PHE A 811 -9.03 -13.42 1.86
N TRP A 812 -10.01 -12.88 1.13
CA TRP A 812 -10.69 -13.54 0.00
C TRP A 812 -9.88 -13.54 -1.29
N LEU A 813 -8.93 -12.62 -1.39
CA LEU A 813 -7.92 -12.52 -2.42
C LEU A 813 -6.60 -12.37 -1.67
N ARG A 814 -5.64 -13.25 -1.95
CA ARG A 814 -4.26 -13.12 -1.45
C ARG A 814 -3.32 -12.85 -2.62
N ILE A 815 -2.15 -12.33 -2.34
CA ILE A 815 -1.08 -12.20 -3.34
C ILE A 815 0.02 -13.16 -2.93
N ASP A 816 0.22 -14.20 -3.73
CA ASP A 816 1.30 -15.16 -3.53
C ASP A 816 2.59 -14.58 -4.13
N ARG A 817 3.72 -14.78 -3.44
CA ARG A 817 5.05 -14.37 -3.91
C ARG A 817 5.87 -15.63 -4.18
N TYR A 818 6.49 -15.67 -5.35
CA TYR A 818 7.42 -16.71 -5.75
C TYR A 818 8.78 -16.12 -6.12
N PHE A 819 9.81 -16.93 -5.97
CA PHE A 819 11.17 -16.66 -6.39
C PHE A 819 11.66 -17.71 -7.38
N LYS A 820 12.60 -17.35 -8.25
CA LYS A 820 13.33 -18.24 -9.15
C LYS A 820 14.82 -17.87 -9.15
N GLY A 821 15.70 -18.87 -9.16
CA GLY A 821 17.15 -18.67 -9.16
C GLY A 821 17.79 -18.55 -7.76
N PRO A 822 19.01 -17.99 -7.65
CA PRO A 822 19.81 -17.96 -6.41
C PRO A 822 19.19 -17.10 -5.30
N VAL A 823 19.48 -17.39 -4.02
CA VAL A 823 18.88 -16.67 -2.86
C VAL A 823 19.39 -15.23 -2.76
N GLU A 824 20.62 -15.01 -3.21
CA GLU A 824 21.36 -13.76 -3.15
C GLU A 824 20.74 -12.71 -4.06
N ASN A 825 20.26 -13.10 -5.24
CA ASN A 825 19.55 -12.23 -6.19
C ASN A 825 18.52 -13.01 -7.03
N PRO A 826 17.39 -13.42 -6.43
CA PRO A 826 16.38 -14.18 -7.15
C PRO A 826 15.53 -13.28 -8.04
N ARG A 827 15.01 -13.85 -9.13
CA ARG A 827 13.84 -13.30 -9.84
C ARG A 827 12.61 -13.48 -8.96
N THR A 828 11.69 -12.53 -9.01
CA THR A 828 10.53 -12.47 -8.12
C THR A 828 9.23 -12.32 -8.90
N TYR A 829 8.20 -13.02 -8.45
CA TYR A 829 6.90 -13.04 -9.12
C TYR A 829 5.77 -12.85 -8.13
N GLN A 830 4.76 -12.10 -8.55
CA GLN A 830 3.59 -11.73 -7.77
C GLN A 830 2.35 -12.28 -8.47
N LEU A 831 1.52 -13.01 -7.73
CA LEU A 831 0.34 -13.66 -8.28
C LEU A 831 -0.88 -13.45 -7.38
N PRO A 832 -1.84 -12.60 -7.76
CA PRO A 832 -3.12 -12.51 -7.06
C PRO A 832 -3.93 -13.79 -7.24
N VAL A 833 -4.35 -14.41 -6.14
CA VAL A 833 -5.11 -15.67 -6.13
C VAL A 833 -6.46 -15.45 -5.41
N PRO A 834 -7.54 -15.15 -6.16
CA PRO A 834 -8.91 -15.14 -5.65
C PRO A 834 -9.56 -16.53 -5.77
N CYS A 835 -10.86 -16.62 -5.44
CA CYS A 835 -11.66 -17.76 -5.89
C CYS A 835 -11.85 -17.74 -7.41
N MET A 836 -11.38 -18.79 -8.08
CA MET A 836 -11.40 -18.91 -9.54
C MET A 836 -12.80 -19.09 -10.17
N GLN A 837 -13.86 -19.22 -9.36
CA GLN A 837 -15.23 -19.58 -9.78
C GLN A 837 -15.25 -20.74 -10.79
N CYS A 838 -14.62 -21.86 -10.42
CA CYS A 838 -14.56 -23.09 -11.21
C CYS A 838 -15.94 -23.58 -11.63
N GLU A 839 -16.18 -23.85 -12.91
CA GLU A 839 -17.45 -24.45 -13.36
C GLU A 839 -17.59 -25.88 -12.82
N ASN A 840 -16.51 -26.66 -12.92
CA ASN A 840 -16.41 -27.98 -12.29
C ASN A 840 -15.89 -27.80 -10.85
N ALA A 841 -16.68 -27.16 -9.98
CA ALA A 841 -16.22 -26.82 -8.63
C ALA A 841 -16.16 -28.03 -7.67
N PRO A 842 -14.97 -28.51 -7.27
CA PRO A 842 -14.86 -29.61 -6.30
C PRO A 842 -15.36 -29.21 -4.91
N CYS A 843 -15.36 -27.92 -4.58
CA CYS A 843 -15.82 -27.39 -3.30
C CYS A 843 -17.35 -27.44 -3.14
N GLU A 844 -18.12 -27.59 -4.22
CA GLU A 844 -19.59 -27.67 -4.16
C GLU A 844 -20.06 -29.08 -3.81
N LEU A 845 -19.53 -30.08 -4.50
CA LEU A 845 -19.93 -31.49 -4.36
C LEU A 845 -19.77 -32.04 -2.93
N VAL A 846 -18.86 -31.45 -2.15
CA VAL A 846 -18.59 -31.86 -0.76
C VAL A 846 -19.40 -31.12 0.29
N CYS A 847 -20.25 -30.16 -0.10
CA CYS A 847 -21.07 -29.43 0.86
C CYS A 847 -22.35 -30.24 1.19
N PRO A 848 -22.49 -30.83 2.38
CA PRO A 848 -23.62 -31.70 2.70
C PRO A 848 -24.96 -30.97 2.81
N VAL A 849 -24.94 -29.64 2.87
CA VAL A 849 -26.12 -28.79 3.06
C VAL A 849 -26.39 -27.85 1.88
N ALA A 850 -25.65 -28.02 0.78
CA ALA A 850 -25.74 -27.17 -0.41
C ALA A 850 -25.60 -25.66 -0.10
N ALA A 851 -24.70 -25.30 0.82
CA ALA A 851 -24.36 -23.91 1.12
C ALA A 851 -23.46 -23.26 0.05
N THR A 852 -22.97 -24.03 -0.91
CA THR A 852 -22.24 -23.53 -2.07
C THR A 852 -22.79 -24.20 -3.32
N VAL A 853 -23.20 -23.39 -4.29
CA VAL A 853 -23.91 -23.82 -5.51
C VAL A 853 -23.57 -22.89 -6.67
N HIS A 854 -23.65 -23.38 -7.90
CA HIS A 854 -23.55 -22.52 -9.07
C HIS A 854 -24.84 -21.75 -9.36
N SER A 855 -24.67 -20.50 -9.79
CA SER A 855 -25.73 -19.72 -10.43
C SER A 855 -25.81 -20.01 -11.93
N GLU A 856 -26.90 -19.58 -12.56
CA GLU A 856 -27.07 -19.63 -14.01
C GLU A 856 -26.08 -18.75 -14.78
N GLU A 857 -25.43 -17.79 -14.12
CA GLU A 857 -24.45 -16.86 -14.70
C GLU A 857 -23.00 -17.36 -14.56
N GLY A 858 -22.80 -18.59 -14.06
CA GLY A 858 -21.49 -19.21 -13.88
C GLY A 858 -20.76 -18.80 -12.59
N LEU A 859 -21.39 -18.03 -11.71
CA LEU A 859 -20.82 -17.72 -10.39
C LEU A 859 -20.98 -18.91 -9.45
N ASN A 860 -19.90 -19.27 -8.75
CA ASN A 860 -19.99 -20.12 -7.58
C ASN A 860 -20.54 -19.27 -6.42
N GLN A 861 -21.74 -19.56 -5.92
CA GLN A 861 -22.37 -18.78 -4.86
C GLN A 861 -22.10 -19.41 -3.50
N MET A 862 -21.63 -18.61 -2.54
CA MET A 862 -21.50 -19.03 -1.14
C MET A 862 -22.67 -18.44 -0.34
N VAL A 863 -23.58 -19.30 0.10
CA VAL A 863 -24.78 -18.92 0.85
C VAL A 863 -24.47 -19.02 2.34
N TYR A 864 -24.09 -17.90 2.93
CA TYR A 864 -23.52 -17.83 4.29
C TYR A 864 -24.43 -18.42 5.38
N ASN A 865 -25.73 -18.14 5.34
CA ASN A 865 -26.71 -18.60 6.33
C ASN A 865 -27.00 -20.11 6.26
N ARG A 866 -26.65 -20.78 5.16
CA ARG A 866 -26.82 -22.24 5.00
C ARG A 866 -25.60 -23.03 5.48
N CYS A 867 -24.45 -22.38 5.62
CA CYS A 867 -23.21 -23.04 5.99
C CYS A 867 -23.24 -23.52 7.45
N VAL A 868 -23.11 -24.83 7.65
CA VAL A 868 -23.01 -25.45 8.99
C VAL A 868 -21.57 -25.67 9.48
N GLY A 869 -20.58 -25.19 8.71
CA GLY A 869 -19.19 -25.11 9.14
C GLY A 869 -18.38 -26.41 9.13
N THR A 870 -18.71 -27.36 8.24
CA THR A 870 -17.94 -28.62 8.10
C THR A 870 -16.51 -28.42 7.59
N ARG A 871 -16.21 -27.29 6.95
CA ARG A 871 -14.92 -26.89 6.38
C ARG A 871 -14.40 -27.72 5.18
N TYR A 872 -15.07 -28.81 4.83
CA TYR A 872 -14.63 -29.70 3.75
C TYR A 872 -14.50 -28.98 2.38
N CYS A 873 -15.34 -27.98 2.11
CA CYS A 873 -15.24 -27.17 0.90
C CYS A 873 -13.91 -26.41 0.76
N SER A 874 -13.19 -26.13 1.85
CA SER A 874 -11.85 -25.56 1.81
C SER A 874 -10.80 -26.60 1.43
N ASN A 875 -10.87 -27.79 2.03
CA ASN A 875 -9.92 -28.88 1.74
C ASN A 875 -9.96 -29.26 0.26
N ASN A 876 -11.16 -29.45 -0.29
CA ASN A 876 -11.35 -29.80 -1.71
C ASN A 876 -11.08 -28.65 -2.68
N CYS A 877 -10.95 -27.41 -2.21
CA CYS A 877 -10.56 -26.31 -3.07
C CYS A 877 -9.04 -26.43 -3.34
N PRO A 878 -8.61 -26.67 -4.60
CA PRO A 878 -7.18 -26.87 -4.88
C PRO A 878 -6.38 -25.58 -4.64
N TYR A 879 -7.01 -24.41 -4.78
CA TYR A 879 -6.38 -23.10 -4.56
C TYR A 879 -6.37 -22.65 -3.08
N LYS A 880 -7.07 -23.38 -2.19
CA LYS A 880 -7.22 -23.03 -0.76
C LYS A 880 -7.63 -21.56 -0.54
N VAL A 881 -8.68 -21.12 -1.21
CA VAL A 881 -9.21 -19.72 -1.20
C VAL A 881 -10.56 -19.57 -0.50
N ARG A 882 -11.01 -20.62 0.19
CA ARG A 882 -12.14 -20.58 1.12
C ARG A 882 -11.62 -20.21 2.50
N ARG A 883 -12.27 -19.27 3.18
CA ARG A 883 -11.83 -18.71 4.47
C ARG A 883 -12.88 -18.95 5.54
N PHE A 884 -12.48 -19.46 6.69
CA PHE A 884 -13.44 -19.92 7.70
C PHE A 884 -13.45 -19.01 8.92
N ASN A 885 -14.64 -18.56 9.33
CA ASN A 885 -14.81 -17.83 10.57
C ASN A 885 -14.70 -18.77 11.78
N PHE A 886 -13.48 -18.99 12.29
CA PHE A 886 -13.24 -19.81 13.49
C PHE A 886 -13.90 -19.21 14.73
N TYR A 887 -13.84 -17.90 14.87
CA TYR A 887 -14.47 -17.14 15.95
C TYR A 887 -15.51 -16.17 15.39
N ARG A 888 -16.20 -15.48 16.30
CA ARG A 888 -17.07 -14.37 15.92
C ARG A 888 -16.23 -13.10 15.79
N TYR A 889 -15.47 -12.99 14.71
CA TYR A 889 -14.57 -11.85 14.47
C TYR A 889 -15.30 -10.51 14.32
N THR A 890 -16.57 -10.54 13.90
CA THR A 890 -17.43 -9.36 13.65
C THR A 890 -18.21 -8.89 14.89
N TYR A 891 -17.85 -9.35 16.09
CA TYR A 891 -18.47 -8.88 17.33
C TYR A 891 -17.85 -7.53 17.76
N TYR A 892 -18.27 -6.46 17.10
CA TYR A 892 -17.86 -5.11 17.47
C TYR A 892 -18.65 -4.67 18.70
N LYS A 893 -17.96 -4.45 19.83
CA LYS A 893 -18.55 -3.87 21.04
C LYS A 893 -18.88 -2.39 20.85
N GLN A 894 -18.07 -1.71 20.03
CA GLN A 894 -18.17 -0.28 19.77
C GLN A 894 -19.15 -0.05 18.60
N PRO A 895 -20.24 0.72 18.81
CA PRO A 895 -21.25 0.95 17.79
C PRO A 895 -20.71 1.64 16.52
N VAL A 896 -19.68 2.47 16.64
CA VAL A 896 -19.09 3.22 15.51
C VAL A 896 -18.59 2.31 14.39
N LEU A 897 -18.06 1.12 14.72
CA LEU A 897 -17.57 0.15 13.74
C LEU A 897 -18.68 -0.51 12.91
N HIS A 898 -19.95 -0.41 13.34
CA HIS A 898 -21.07 -0.91 12.55
C HIS A 898 -21.34 -0.03 11.33
N LEU A 899 -20.97 1.25 11.39
CA LEU A 899 -21.14 2.21 10.28
C LEU A 899 -20.27 1.85 9.07
N LEU A 900 -19.12 1.23 9.31
CA LEU A 900 -18.17 0.78 8.28
C LEU A 900 -18.75 -0.30 7.35
N GLN A 901 -19.73 -1.08 7.82
CA GLN A 901 -20.18 -2.26 7.11
C GLN A 901 -21.01 -1.88 5.88
N ASN A 902 -20.64 -2.46 4.74
CA ASN A 902 -21.41 -2.42 3.50
C ASN A 902 -22.78 -3.10 3.72
N PRO A 903 -23.90 -2.37 3.61
CA PRO A 903 -25.23 -2.92 3.88
C PRO A 903 -25.67 -3.96 2.83
N ASP A 904 -25.05 -3.96 1.65
CA ASP A 904 -25.36 -4.90 0.57
C ASP A 904 -24.68 -6.27 0.73
N VAL A 905 -23.84 -6.42 1.76
CA VAL A 905 -23.05 -7.64 2.01
C VAL A 905 -23.33 -8.15 3.41
N THR A 906 -23.72 -9.42 3.51
CA THR A 906 -23.93 -10.08 4.80
C THR A 906 -22.68 -9.95 5.68
N VAL A 907 -22.83 -9.51 6.94
CA VAL A 907 -21.76 -9.61 7.95
C VAL A 907 -21.82 -11.02 8.54
N ARG A 908 -20.74 -11.80 8.41
CA ARG A 908 -20.78 -13.23 8.75
C ARG A 908 -20.63 -13.46 10.25
N GLY A 909 -21.31 -14.49 10.73
CA GLY A 909 -21.15 -15.02 12.09
C GLY A 909 -20.04 -16.08 12.18
N ARG A 910 -19.83 -16.60 13.38
CA ARG A 910 -18.92 -17.74 13.62
C ARG A 910 -19.39 -18.99 12.87
N GLY A 911 -18.45 -19.82 12.42
CA GLY A 911 -18.73 -21.14 11.87
C GLY A 911 -19.10 -21.14 10.39
N VAL A 912 -18.89 -20.02 9.70
CA VAL A 912 -19.30 -19.82 8.31
C VAL A 912 -18.08 -19.69 7.40
N MET A 913 -18.14 -20.36 6.24
CA MET A 913 -17.13 -20.25 5.20
C MET A 913 -17.40 -19.03 4.31
N GLU A 914 -16.32 -18.41 3.84
CA GLU A 914 -16.31 -17.27 2.95
C GLU A 914 -15.39 -17.52 1.77
N LYS A 915 -15.54 -16.70 0.72
CA LYS A 915 -14.67 -16.68 -0.46
C LYS A 915 -14.96 -15.43 -1.29
N CYS A 916 -14.06 -15.11 -2.23
CA CYS A 916 -14.35 -14.16 -3.30
C CYS A 916 -15.64 -14.57 -4.06
N THR A 917 -16.56 -13.61 -4.22
CA THR A 917 -17.86 -13.78 -4.90
C THR A 917 -17.93 -13.00 -6.22
N TYR A 918 -16.79 -12.53 -6.74
CA TYR A 918 -16.74 -11.52 -7.82
C TYR A 918 -17.53 -10.24 -7.50
N CYS A 919 -17.60 -9.88 -6.21
CA CYS A 919 -18.40 -8.74 -5.73
C CYS A 919 -19.86 -8.84 -6.20
N VAL A 920 -20.51 -9.98 -5.92
CA VAL A 920 -21.88 -10.29 -6.36
C VAL A 920 -22.90 -9.19 -6.04
N GLN A 921 -22.69 -8.41 -4.97
CA GLN A 921 -23.49 -7.24 -4.62
C GLN A 921 -23.45 -6.13 -5.70
N ARG A 922 -22.31 -5.95 -6.37
CA ARG A 922 -22.14 -5.02 -7.50
C ARG A 922 -22.81 -5.57 -8.76
N ILE A 923 -22.62 -6.87 -9.03
CA ILE A 923 -23.30 -7.58 -10.13
C ILE A 923 -24.82 -7.45 -9.99
N ASN A 924 -25.35 -7.76 -8.81
CA ASN A 924 -26.79 -7.71 -8.54
C ASN A 924 -27.36 -6.31 -8.71
N ARG A 925 -26.67 -5.28 -8.21
CA ARG A 925 -27.10 -3.88 -8.35
C ARG A 925 -27.16 -3.45 -9.82
N ALA A 926 -26.11 -3.68 -10.59
CA ALA A 926 -26.10 -3.37 -12.03
C ALA A 926 -27.16 -4.17 -12.79
N ARG A 927 -27.32 -5.45 -12.46
CA ARG A 927 -28.35 -6.31 -13.07
C ARG A 927 -29.77 -5.83 -12.78
N ILE A 928 -30.05 -5.40 -11.55
CA ILE A 928 -31.36 -4.84 -11.18
C ILE A 928 -31.60 -3.54 -11.96
N GLN A 929 -30.59 -2.66 -12.05
CA GLN A 929 -30.71 -1.40 -12.78
C GLN A 929 -30.94 -1.61 -14.27
N ALA A 930 -30.14 -2.47 -14.91
CA ALA A 930 -30.29 -2.81 -16.32
C ALA A 930 -31.66 -3.42 -16.63
N LYS A 931 -32.21 -4.25 -15.72
CA LYS A 931 -33.58 -4.78 -15.83
C LYS A 931 -34.64 -3.68 -15.71
N LYS A 932 -34.51 -2.73 -14.78
CA LYS A 932 -35.42 -1.57 -14.67
C LYS A 932 -35.42 -0.73 -15.95
N GLU A 933 -34.26 -0.59 -16.58
CA GLU A 933 -34.06 0.17 -17.81
C GLU A 933 -34.31 -0.63 -19.10
N ASN A 934 -34.76 -1.90 -18.98
CA ASN A 934 -34.97 -2.83 -20.10
C ASN A 934 -33.78 -2.91 -21.07
N ARG A 935 -32.56 -2.95 -20.54
CA ARG A 935 -31.33 -3.08 -21.32
C ARG A 935 -30.40 -4.15 -20.76
N ARG A 936 -29.35 -4.45 -21.52
CA ARG A 936 -28.23 -5.26 -21.05
C ARG A 936 -27.25 -4.44 -20.20
N ILE A 937 -26.54 -5.13 -19.33
CA ILE A 937 -25.39 -4.59 -18.61
C ILE A 937 -24.27 -4.37 -19.62
N ARG A 938 -23.64 -3.20 -19.56
CA ARG A 938 -22.56 -2.81 -20.48
C ARG A 938 -21.20 -3.21 -19.90
N ASP A 939 -20.20 -3.40 -20.77
CA ASP A 939 -18.83 -3.57 -20.30
C ASP A 939 -18.37 -2.34 -19.50
N GLY A 940 -17.62 -2.57 -18.43
CA GLY A 940 -17.20 -1.53 -17.49
C GLY A 940 -18.29 -1.00 -16.53
N GLU A 941 -19.56 -1.40 -16.67
CA GLU A 941 -20.62 -1.01 -15.73
C GLU A 941 -20.48 -1.73 -14.36
N ILE A 942 -19.96 -2.96 -14.37
CA ILE A 942 -19.60 -3.71 -13.16
C ILE A 942 -18.10 -3.75 -13.02
N ILE A 943 -17.59 -3.02 -12.03
CA ILE A 943 -16.17 -3.06 -11.67
C ILE A 943 -16.06 -3.62 -10.24
N PRO A 944 -15.54 -4.85 -10.05
CA PRO A 944 -15.26 -5.39 -8.72
C PRO A 944 -14.25 -4.55 -7.97
N ALA A 945 -14.30 -4.55 -6.63
CA ALA A 945 -13.43 -3.72 -5.80
C ALA A 945 -11.93 -3.97 -6.03
N CYS A 946 -11.54 -5.22 -6.30
CA CYS A 946 -10.14 -5.56 -6.60
C CYS A 946 -9.65 -4.97 -7.94
N GLN A 947 -10.51 -4.92 -8.97
CA GLN A 947 -10.19 -4.29 -10.25
C GLN A 947 -10.14 -2.77 -10.13
N GLN A 948 -11.13 -2.16 -9.47
CA GLN A 948 -11.23 -0.71 -9.34
C GLN A 948 -10.04 -0.12 -8.59
N ALA A 949 -9.65 -0.75 -7.48
CA ALA A 949 -8.52 -0.29 -6.68
C ALA A 949 -7.16 -0.54 -7.35
N CYS A 950 -7.04 -1.44 -8.32
CA CYS A 950 -5.75 -1.86 -8.87
C CYS A 950 -5.09 -0.74 -9.71
N PRO A 951 -3.99 -0.12 -9.22
CA PRO A 951 -3.35 1.01 -9.90
C PRO A 951 -2.75 0.61 -11.26
N THR A 952 -2.42 -0.66 -11.46
CA THR A 952 -1.91 -1.17 -12.73
C THR A 952 -2.98 -1.77 -13.63
N LYS A 953 -4.27 -1.84 -13.23
CA LYS A 953 -5.35 -2.56 -13.98
C LYS A 953 -4.85 -3.96 -14.40
N ALA A 954 -4.23 -4.68 -13.48
CA ALA A 954 -3.84 -6.07 -13.69
C ALA A 954 -5.06 -7.00 -13.76
N ILE A 955 -6.13 -6.64 -13.04
CA ILE A 955 -7.36 -7.43 -12.94
C ILE A 955 -8.40 -6.83 -13.88
N VAL A 956 -8.98 -7.64 -14.76
CA VAL A 956 -10.10 -7.26 -15.64
C VAL A 956 -11.24 -8.25 -15.45
N PHE A 957 -12.42 -7.74 -15.14
CA PHE A 957 -13.65 -8.51 -14.98
C PHE A 957 -14.68 -8.06 -16.00
N GLY A 958 -15.48 -9.00 -16.51
CA GLY A 958 -16.55 -8.70 -17.45
C GLY A 958 -17.36 -9.93 -17.83
N ASP A 959 -18.26 -9.75 -18.79
CA ASP A 959 -19.05 -10.83 -19.38
C ASP A 959 -18.29 -11.49 -20.53
N MET A 960 -17.96 -12.78 -20.40
CA MET A 960 -17.25 -13.54 -21.45
C MET A 960 -18.15 -13.96 -22.61
N ASN A 961 -19.48 -13.82 -22.47
CA ASN A 961 -20.41 -14.05 -23.59
C ASN A 961 -20.57 -12.80 -24.48
N ASP A 962 -20.16 -11.63 -24.00
CA ASP A 962 -20.08 -10.43 -24.82
C ASP A 962 -18.74 -10.45 -25.60
N PRO A 963 -18.75 -10.64 -26.93
CA PRO A 963 -17.51 -10.75 -27.71
C PRO A 963 -16.69 -9.46 -27.74
N ASP A 964 -17.32 -8.32 -27.45
CA ASP A 964 -16.71 -7.00 -27.47
C ASP A 964 -16.19 -6.56 -26.10
N SER A 965 -16.47 -7.31 -25.04
CA SER A 965 -15.96 -7.00 -23.69
C SER A 965 -14.45 -7.15 -23.61
N GLU A 966 -13.83 -6.36 -22.74
CA GLU A 966 -12.39 -6.42 -22.54
C GLU A 966 -11.94 -7.81 -22.04
N VAL A 967 -12.73 -8.46 -21.19
CA VAL A 967 -12.40 -9.81 -20.71
C VAL A 967 -12.40 -10.83 -21.86
N SER A 968 -13.32 -10.73 -22.82
CA SER A 968 -13.39 -11.62 -23.99
C SER A 968 -12.23 -11.40 -24.95
N ARG A 969 -11.72 -10.17 -25.07
CA ARG A 969 -10.49 -9.88 -25.83
C ARG A 969 -9.29 -10.51 -25.16
N LEU A 970 -9.11 -10.30 -23.85
CA LEU A 970 -7.97 -10.86 -23.11
C LEU A 970 -7.99 -12.40 -23.07
N ARG A 971 -9.17 -13.04 -23.05
CA ARG A 971 -9.30 -14.50 -23.13
C ARG A 971 -8.96 -15.08 -24.50
N ARG A 972 -8.81 -14.27 -25.54
CA ARG A 972 -8.33 -14.69 -26.86
C ARG A 972 -6.82 -14.54 -27.02
N GLU A 973 -6.13 -13.90 -26.07
CA GLU A 973 -4.68 -13.75 -26.13
C GLU A 973 -3.96 -15.11 -26.14
N PRO A 974 -2.94 -15.29 -26.98
CA PRO A 974 -2.32 -16.60 -27.23
C PRO A 974 -1.56 -17.15 -26.01
N HIS A 975 -1.19 -16.27 -25.08
CA HIS A 975 -0.48 -16.58 -23.84
C HIS A 975 -1.41 -16.66 -22.61
N LEU A 976 -2.73 -16.76 -22.81
CA LEU A 976 -3.69 -17.06 -21.76
C LEU A 976 -3.48 -18.50 -21.24
N PHE A 977 -3.52 -18.68 -19.91
CA PHE A 977 -3.47 -19.99 -19.27
C PHE A 977 -4.42 -20.08 -18.07
N SER A 978 -4.68 -21.32 -17.63
CA SER A 978 -5.51 -21.59 -16.46
C SER A 978 -4.66 -22.24 -15.38
N MET A 979 -4.57 -21.63 -14.21
CA MET A 979 -3.86 -22.22 -13.08
C MET A 979 -4.46 -23.58 -12.72
N LEU A 980 -3.64 -24.62 -12.63
CA LEU A 980 -4.05 -26.01 -12.37
C LEU A 980 -5.07 -26.56 -13.38
N ALA A 981 -4.89 -26.26 -14.67
CA ALA A 981 -5.77 -26.70 -15.75
C ALA A 981 -5.96 -28.22 -15.78
N GLU A 982 -4.93 -28.98 -15.43
CA GLU A 982 -4.89 -30.44 -15.39
C GLU A 982 -5.93 -31.07 -14.45
N LEU A 983 -6.41 -30.31 -13.45
CA LEU A 983 -7.48 -30.77 -12.56
C LEU A 983 -8.89 -30.68 -13.18
N ASN A 984 -9.00 -30.19 -14.42
CA ASN A 984 -10.26 -29.99 -15.15
C ASN A 984 -11.34 -29.23 -14.36
N THR A 985 -10.93 -28.28 -13.50
CA THR A 985 -11.86 -27.47 -12.69
C THR A 985 -12.57 -26.38 -13.51
N LYS A 986 -12.12 -26.13 -14.76
CA LYS A 986 -12.65 -25.10 -15.67
C LYS A 986 -12.81 -23.73 -14.99
N PRO A 987 -11.71 -23.10 -14.56
CA PRO A 987 -11.76 -21.82 -13.84
C PRO A 987 -12.24 -20.66 -14.73
N ARG A 988 -13.07 -19.77 -14.16
CA ARG A 988 -13.50 -18.51 -14.79
C ARG A 988 -12.51 -17.37 -14.55
N THR A 989 -11.68 -17.46 -13.51
CA THR A 989 -10.48 -16.62 -13.40
C THR A 989 -9.35 -17.29 -14.17
N THR A 990 -8.83 -16.60 -15.17
CA THR A 990 -7.69 -17.04 -15.97
C THR A 990 -6.56 -16.01 -15.90
N TYR A 991 -5.37 -16.39 -16.34
CA TYR A 991 -4.19 -15.55 -16.25
C TYR A 991 -3.57 -15.36 -17.63
N LEU A 992 -2.93 -14.22 -17.87
CA LEU A 992 -1.94 -14.10 -18.93
C LEU A 992 -0.59 -14.60 -18.40
N ALA A 993 0.27 -15.14 -19.27
CA ALA A 993 1.65 -15.43 -18.90
C ALA A 993 2.39 -14.16 -18.42
N LYS A 994 3.32 -14.34 -17.49
CA LYS A 994 4.25 -13.30 -17.05
C LYS A 994 5.34 -13.13 -18.10
N ILE A 995 5.40 -11.96 -18.72
CA ILE A 995 6.43 -11.60 -19.69
C ILE A 995 7.51 -10.76 -19.01
N GLU A 996 8.77 -11.10 -19.24
CA GLU A 996 9.95 -10.36 -18.79
C GLU A 996 10.67 -9.71 -19.98
N ASN A 997 11.33 -8.58 -19.78
CA ASN A 997 12.14 -7.91 -20.81
C ASN A 997 13.63 -7.85 -20.41
N PRO A 998 14.31 -9.00 -20.26
CA PRO A 998 15.71 -9.01 -19.88
C PRO A 998 16.58 -8.41 -20.99
N ASN A 999 17.49 -7.50 -20.62
CA ASN A 999 18.60 -7.11 -21.47
C ASN A 999 19.58 -8.29 -21.70
N PRO A 1000 19.92 -8.62 -22.96
CA PRO A 1000 20.84 -9.70 -23.32
C PRO A 1000 22.25 -9.62 -22.70
N GLU A 1001 22.79 -8.42 -22.44
CA GLU A 1001 24.13 -8.26 -21.86
C GLU A 1001 24.21 -8.67 -20.38
N LEU A 1002 23.05 -8.74 -19.71
CA LEU A 1002 22.91 -9.04 -18.29
C LEU A 1002 22.17 -10.36 -18.03
N SER A 1003 21.61 -11.00 -19.06
CA SER A 1003 21.02 -12.33 -18.91
C SER A 1003 22.11 -13.40 -18.88
N ALA A 1004 21.95 -14.38 -17.99
CA ALA A 1004 22.89 -15.51 -17.86
C ALA A 1004 22.94 -16.38 -19.14
N GLU A 1005 21.88 -16.35 -19.97
CA GLU A 1005 21.76 -17.12 -21.21
C GLU A 1005 22.72 -16.66 -22.32
N ALA A 1006 23.25 -15.43 -22.26
CA ALA A 1006 24.26 -14.96 -23.20
C ALA A 1006 25.62 -15.68 -23.07
N HIS A 1007 25.85 -16.39 -21.97
CA HIS A 1007 27.09 -17.16 -21.77
C HIS A 1007 27.08 -18.54 -22.44
N ASP A 1008 25.91 -19.12 -22.76
CA ASP A 1008 25.81 -20.45 -23.38
C ASP A 1008 25.71 -20.41 -24.93
N ALA A 1009 25.45 -19.25 -25.54
CA ALA A 1009 25.38 -19.10 -27.00
C ALA A 1009 26.77 -19.07 -27.70
N GLY A 1010 27.86 -19.09 -26.94
CA GLY A 1010 29.24 -19.08 -27.44
C GLY A 1010 29.91 -20.45 -27.52
N SER A 1011 29.22 -21.53 -27.14
CA SER A 1011 29.74 -22.90 -27.24
C SER A 1011 28.80 -23.79 -28.05
N HIS A 1012 28.78 -23.57 -29.36
CA HIS A 1012 28.35 -24.56 -30.33
C HIS A 1012 29.52 -24.92 -31.25
#